data_AF-A0A7W0QIK2-F1
#
_entry.id   AF-A0A7W0QIK2-F1
#
_cell.length_a   1.000
_cell.length_b   1.000
_cell.length_c   1.000
_cell.angle_alpha   90.00
_cell.angle_beta   90.00
_cell.angle_gamma   90.00
#
_symmetry.space_group_name_H-M   'P 1'
#
loop_
_entity.id
_entity.type
_entity.pdbx_description
1 polymer ?
#
loop_
_entity_poly.entity_id
_entity_poly.type
_entity_poly.pdbx_seq_one_letter_code
_entity_poly.pdbx_strand_id
1 'polypeptide(L)'
;MAITDDKEVSEQVEPRDRIVRKLDRGEPEEKSTRINAGSIFRMLILVAIVAFLGLYVGPGDMVKTLLKVAVAVALSAALFVGANLLFDQAYSRWTMFNIVIGVFIGFGGYMVLENNGLFRSLFDERVTFRGEPYDINAWLWGLVGGAALGLVMFVLSAPRQRLARLPLAVVGFTAFGVLTALAFDESARPALDWGKIVICAGAGAIIFGVLALLRGGTTLVVRSALTGVGLGWAIGAWGGGEVGRGNLSGVLLATVVPASVLGLRFGLTTQPAASHRRRIDQRSRSWIFLLPALTFIAAGLVIPLVKTSYQSFRNRDGSETVGLENYRQIFNDKGAFNLDNWDGFVGSRLFWIGLAAVAIGIVAGVVGGRRTRQPFERGESSSIPIFLGFFLVACAVLSTIRGTIFNNIWWVVVVTTLSTALGLGVAVLADRSRGENVAKSLIFLPMAISFVGAGIIWRFMYIGRPTGGNQTGVMNSLWVWLGQISNSTIGQILAVIVLGAIAVGLGLLIRRGVRTRTGATAGAAAGFLLIVLYLMYRLVGPGLGGFVTTESGETVPDPIIFFEDLPFNNMWLMAILIWIQTGFAMVILSAAIKAVPQDLTEAAKMDGASENQVFWRITMPQVAPTIGVVVTTLIVTVMKVFDIVKVSTNGNFGTDVIANQMFTSAFGNSNEGLGAALAVILFISVMPVMYINIRRMQRARA
;
A
#
# COMPACT_ATOMS: atom_id res chain seq x y z
N MET A 1 -18.23 -31.68 62.18
CA MET A 1 -18.12 -32.37 63.49
C MET A 1 -16.67 -32.81 63.64
N ALA A 2 -15.98 -32.33 64.69
CA ALA A 2 -14.67 -32.70 65.30
C ALA A 2 -13.66 -33.55 64.49
N ILE A 3 -12.42 -33.09 64.21
CA ILE A 3 -11.20 -33.00 65.07
C ILE A 3 -10.77 -34.34 65.69
N THR A 4 -9.55 -34.79 65.36
CA THR A 4 -8.40 -35.27 66.21
C THR A 4 -7.39 -36.00 65.29
N ASP A 5 -6.17 -35.52 65.04
CA ASP A 5 -4.94 -35.61 65.88
C ASP A 5 -4.68 -37.06 66.38
N ASP A 6 -3.60 -37.73 65.97
CA ASP A 6 -2.24 -37.54 66.48
C ASP A 6 -1.27 -38.59 65.89
N LYS A 7 0.00 -38.42 66.21
CA LYS A 7 1.26 -38.93 65.67
C LYS A 7 1.61 -40.42 65.83
N GLU A 8 2.49 -40.81 64.89
CA GLU A 8 3.69 -41.67 65.00
C GLU A 8 3.58 -43.09 65.60
N VAL A 9 3.94 -44.10 64.80
CA VAL A 9 5.12 -44.97 64.97
C VAL A 9 5.08 -46.04 63.86
N SER A 10 6.07 -46.05 62.96
CA SER A 10 6.61 -47.30 62.40
C SER A 10 7.90 -47.02 61.63
N GLU A 11 8.99 -47.51 62.18
CA GLU A 11 10.29 -47.64 61.51
C GLU A 11 10.35 -48.97 60.74
N GLN A 12 11.04 -48.94 59.59
CA GLN A 12 11.76 -50.05 58.93
C GLN A 12 10.95 -51.12 58.16
N VAL A 13 10.95 -51.05 56.82
CA VAL A 13 11.43 -52.09 55.86
C VAL A 13 11.71 -51.44 54.47
N GLU A 14 12.86 -51.79 53.90
CA GLU A 14 13.49 -51.50 52.58
C GLU A 14 12.67 -51.73 51.28
N PRO A 15 13.18 -51.47 50.05
CA PRO A 15 13.64 -50.22 49.46
C PRO A 15 12.97 -50.06 48.07
N ARG A 16 11.62 -50.09 47.98
CA ARG A 16 10.91 -49.91 46.69
C ARG A 16 10.67 -48.45 46.29
N ASP A 17 10.91 -47.52 47.21
CA ASP A 17 10.64 -46.09 46.98
C ASP A 17 11.79 -45.32 46.33
N ARG A 18 12.96 -45.94 46.12
CA ARG A 18 14.07 -45.25 45.46
C ARG A 18 13.82 -45.02 43.96
N ILE A 19 12.89 -45.77 43.36
CA ILE A 19 12.52 -45.61 41.94
C ILE A 19 11.39 -44.58 41.78
N VAL A 20 10.48 -44.46 42.76
CA VAL A 20 9.37 -43.51 42.68
C VAL A 20 9.77 -42.10 43.12
N ARG A 21 10.74 -41.95 44.06
CA ARG A 21 11.26 -40.61 44.44
C ARG A 21 12.23 -39.98 43.44
N LYS A 22 12.62 -40.69 42.36
CA LYS A 22 13.37 -40.11 41.24
C LYS A 22 12.48 -39.50 40.14
N LEU A 23 11.15 -39.67 40.23
CA LEU A 23 10.21 -39.12 39.25
C LEU A 23 9.53 -37.82 39.70
N ASP A 24 9.79 -37.36 40.93
CA ASP A 24 9.13 -36.17 41.51
C ASP A 24 10.11 -35.08 41.99
N ARG A 25 11.37 -35.18 41.57
CA ARG A 25 12.28 -34.02 41.53
C ARG A 25 12.41 -33.64 40.08
N GLY A 26 11.93 -32.45 39.73
CA GLY A 26 12.12 -31.83 38.42
C GLY A 26 13.60 -31.58 38.13
N GLU A 27 14.35 -32.64 37.87
CA GLU A 27 15.53 -32.57 37.03
C GLU A 27 15.02 -32.24 35.64
N PRO A 28 15.53 -31.17 34.99
CA PRO A 28 15.16 -30.88 33.63
C PRO A 28 15.53 -32.10 32.80
N GLU A 29 14.55 -32.70 32.12
CA GLU A 29 14.83 -33.65 31.06
C GLU A 29 15.96 -33.05 30.22
N GLU A 30 17.09 -33.75 30.17
CA GLU A 30 18.18 -33.42 29.27
C GLU A 30 17.61 -33.64 27.86
N LYS A 31 16.96 -32.59 27.33
CA LYS A 31 16.57 -32.49 25.94
C LYS A 31 17.87 -32.63 25.19
N SER A 32 18.18 -33.87 24.77
CA SER A 32 19.21 -34.09 23.77
C SER A 32 18.86 -33.15 22.64
N THR A 33 19.68 -32.12 22.48
CA THR A 33 19.58 -31.16 21.38
C THR A 33 19.95 -31.95 20.14
N ARG A 34 19.02 -32.80 19.66
CA ARG A 34 19.06 -33.30 18.29
C ARG A 34 19.03 -32.06 17.44
N ILE A 35 20.19 -31.72 16.90
CA ILE A 35 20.36 -30.57 16.04
C ILE A 35 19.43 -30.81 14.86
N ASN A 36 18.30 -30.12 14.86
CA ASN A 36 17.28 -30.31 13.85
C ASN A 36 17.84 -29.78 12.52
N ALA A 37 17.56 -30.44 11.40
CA ALA A 37 18.05 -29.99 10.10
C ALA A 37 17.70 -28.50 9.84
N GLY A 38 16.56 -28.05 10.37
CA GLY A 38 16.16 -26.64 10.36
C GLY A 38 17.06 -25.70 11.17
N SER A 39 17.62 -26.13 12.31
CA SER A 39 18.57 -25.30 13.08
C SER A 39 19.94 -25.24 12.42
N ILE A 40 20.41 -26.35 11.81
CA ILE A 40 21.64 -26.35 10.99
C ILE A 40 21.47 -25.42 9.80
N PHE A 41 20.34 -25.49 9.11
CA PHE A 41 20.05 -24.65 7.95
C PHE A 41 20.00 -23.16 8.31
N ARG A 42 19.34 -22.79 9.42
CA ARG A 42 19.34 -21.40 9.92
C ARG A 42 20.74 -20.93 10.31
N MET A 43 21.55 -21.80 10.94
CA MET A 43 22.92 -21.50 11.32
C MET A 43 23.82 -21.32 10.09
N LEU A 44 23.67 -22.17 9.07
CA LEU A 44 24.37 -22.06 7.79
C LEU A 44 23.98 -20.79 7.03
N ILE A 45 22.70 -20.42 7.02
CA ILE A 45 22.26 -19.13 6.45
C ILE A 45 22.89 -17.97 7.21
N LEU A 46 22.90 -18.01 8.55
CA LEU A 46 23.49 -16.96 9.36
C LEU A 46 25.00 -16.84 9.10
N VAL A 47 25.71 -17.97 9.04
CA VAL A 47 27.14 -18.04 8.72
C VAL A 47 27.40 -17.55 7.29
N ALA A 48 26.56 -17.92 6.33
CA ALA A 48 26.66 -17.46 4.94
C ALA A 48 26.40 -15.95 4.83
N ILE A 49 25.43 -15.40 5.56
CA ILE A 49 25.16 -13.95 5.61
C ILE A 49 26.34 -13.22 6.26
N VAL A 50 26.87 -13.73 7.36
CA VAL A 50 28.04 -13.14 8.05
C VAL A 50 29.29 -13.22 7.18
N ALA A 51 29.52 -14.34 6.50
CA ALA A 51 30.63 -14.50 5.57
C ALA A 51 30.48 -13.62 4.32
N PHE A 52 29.27 -13.53 3.75
CA PHE A 52 28.96 -12.65 2.63
C PHE A 52 29.15 -11.18 2.99
N LEU A 53 28.65 -10.77 4.16
CA LEU A 53 28.87 -9.43 4.69
C LEU A 53 30.36 -9.20 4.99
N GLY A 54 31.11 -10.18 5.50
CA GLY A 54 32.54 -10.05 5.78
C GLY A 54 33.41 -9.98 4.51
N LEU A 55 32.96 -10.57 3.41
CA LEU A 55 33.63 -10.53 2.11
C LEU A 55 33.39 -9.20 1.37
N TYR A 56 32.20 -8.62 1.50
CA TYR A 56 31.82 -7.38 0.79
C TYR A 56 31.97 -6.11 1.64
N VAL A 57 31.91 -6.24 2.97
CA VAL A 57 32.02 -5.14 3.93
C VAL A 57 33.23 -5.44 4.80
N GLY A 58 34.28 -4.63 4.68
CA GLY A 58 35.49 -4.81 5.47
C GLY A 58 35.17 -4.92 6.97
N PRO A 59 35.95 -5.69 7.76
CA PRO A 59 35.64 -5.98 9.17
C PRO A 59 35.41 -4.70 10.00
N GLY A 60 36.09 -3.60 9.66
CA GLY A 60 35.86 -2.30 10.28
C GLY A 60 34.48 -1.70 9.99
N ASP A 61 33.92 -1.88 8.80
CA ASP A 61 32.62 -1.33 8.42
C ASP A 61 31.46 -2.21 8.91
N MET A 62 31.68 -3.52 9.06
CA MET A 62 30.73 -4.41 9.72
C MET A 62 30.59 -4.06 11.21
N VAL A 63 31.70 -3.88 11.93
CA VAL A 63 31.68 -3.47 13.34
C VAL A 63 31.03 -2.08 13.50
N LYS A 64 31.33 -1.12 12.62
CA LYS A 64 30.66 0.20 12.63
C LYS A 64 29.15 0.06 12.40
N THR A 65 28.72 -0.80 11.49
CA THR A 65 27.29 -0.99 11.18
C THR A 65 26.57 -1.66 12.34
N LEU A 66 27.14 -2.72 12.92
CA LEU A 66 26.60 -3.38 14.11
C LEU A 66 26.54 -2.44 15.30
N LEU A 67 27.59 -1.63 15.53
CA LEU A 67 27.61 -0.62 16.58
C LEU A 67 26.51 0.43 16.34
N LYS A 68 26.35 0.93 15.10
CA LYS A 68 25.27 1.87 14.75
C LYS A 68 23.89 1.28 15.01
N VAL A 69 23.66 0.02 14.63
CA VAL A 69 22.38 -0.68 14.88
C VAL A 69 22.16 -0.87 16.37
N ALA A 70 23.17 -1.35 17.12
CA ALA A 70 23.09 -1.54 18.56
C ALA A 70 22.80 -0.23 19.30
N VAL A 71 23.50 0.86 18.93
CA VAL A 71 23.27 2.20 19.47
C VAL A 71 21.88 2.70 19.11
N ALA A 72 21.41 2.52 17.87
CA ALA A 72 20.08 2.93 17.46
C ALA A 72 18.98 2.17 18.21
N VAL A 73 19.14 0.85 18.41
CA VAL A 73 18.22 0.02 19.19
C VAL A 73 18.23 0.43 20.66
N ALA A 74 19.41 0.64 21.25
CA ALA A 74 19.56 1.08 22.64
C ALA A 74 18.94 2.47 22.87
N LEU A 75 19.17 3.43 21.95
CA LEU A 75 18.56 4.75 21.99
C LEU A 75 17.04 4.68 21.86
N SER A 76 16.53 3.87 20.93
CA SER A 76 15.08 3.67 20.75
C SER A 76 14.44 3.07 22.00
N ALA A 77 15.07 2.05 22.60
CA ALA A 77 14.62 1.45 23.85
C ALA A 77 14.68 2.45 25.02
N ALA A 78 15.75 3.22 25.13
CA ALA A 78 15.92 4.23 26.18
C ALA A 78 14.88 5.36 26.05
N LEU A 79 14.60 5.84 24.84
CA LEU A 79 13.55 6.83 24.57
C LEU A 79 12.17 6.28 24.93
N PHE A 80 11.91 5.02 24.58
CA PHE A 80 10.64 4.37 24.87
C PHE A 80 10.41 4.16 26.38
N VAL A 81 11.41 3.61 27.07
CA VAL A 81 11.37 3.42 28.53
C VAL A 81 11.30 4.78 29.23
N GLY A 82 12.10 5.75 28.80
CA GLY A 82 12.10 7.11 29.32
C GLY A 82 10.75 7.80 29.15
N ALA A 83 10.09 7.64 28.00
CA ALA A 83 8.74 8.16 27.78
C ALA A 83 7.73 7.51 28.73
N ASN A 84 7.72 6.19 28.87
CA ASN A 84 6.82 5.51 29.82
C ASN A 84 7.05 5.98 31.27
N LEU A 85 8.31 6.02 31.71
CA LEU A 85 8.67 6.49 33.04
C LEU A 85 8.25 7.94 33.28
N LEU A 86 8.38 8.81 32.27
CA LEU A 86 7.93 10.19 32.33
C LEU A 86 6.42 10.27 32.53
N PHE A 87 5.62 9.50 31.78
CA PHE A 87 4.16 9.56 31.89
C PHE A 87 3.62 8.87 33.16
N ASP A 88 4.31 7.86 33.70
CA ASP A 88 3.99 7.29 35.01
C ASP A 88 4.12 8.34 36.14
N GLN A 89 4.96 9.36 35.97
CA GLN A 89 5.05 10.49 36.90
C GLN A 89 3.82 11.40 36.86
N ALA A 90 3.01 11.39 35.80
CA ALA A 90 1.80 12.20 35.73
C ALA A 90 0.81 11.83 36.85
N TYR A 91 0.73 10.55 37.21
CA TYR A 91 -0.11 10.09 38.31
C TYR A 91 0.57 10.29 39.67
N SER A 92 1.82 9.85 39.82
CA SER A 92 2.52 9.76 41.10
C SER A 92 3.21 11.06 41.55
N ARG A 93 3.77 11.85 40.62
CA ARG A 93 4.60 13.03 40.88
C ARG A 93 4.32 14.16 39.87
N TRP A 94 3.12 14.74 39.95
CA TRP A 94 2.64 15.78 39.03
C TRP A 94 3.59 16.99 38.86
N THR A 95 4.27 17.40 39.94
CA THR A 95 5.26 18.48 39.90
C THR A 95 6.45 18.11 39.01
N MET A 96 7.00 16.91 39.21
CA MET A 96 8.15 16.39 38.46
C MET A 96 7.77 16.20 36.98
N PHE A 97 6.58 15.66 36.71
CA PHE A 97 6.04 15.53 35.36
C PHE A 97 5.98 16.88 34.60
N ASN A 98 5.49 17.96 35.23
CA ASN A 98 5.44 19.28 34.58
C ASN A 98 6.83 19.88 34.34
N ILE A 99 7.76 19.69 35.28
CA ILE A 99 9.15 20.13 35.11
C ILE A 99 9.75 19.46 33.88
N VAL A 100 9.70 18.12 33.85
CA VAL A 100 10.36 17.34 32.80
C VAL A 100 9.73 17.62 31.44
N ILE A 101 8.40 17.75 31.34
CA ILE A 101 7.74 18.20 30.10
C ILE A 101 8.19 19.61 29.70
N GLY A 102 8.28 20.54 30.65
CA GLY A 102 8.79 21.89 30.39
C GLY A 102 10.21 21.87 29.83
N VAL A 103 11.09 21.04 30.40
CA VAL A 103 12.46 20.85 29.91
C VAL A 103 12.47 20.30 28.49
N PHE A 104 11.70 19.24 28.20
CA PHE A 104 11.66 18.65 26.85
C PHE A 104 11.09 19.62 25.81
N ILE A 105 10.02 20.36 26.14
CA ILE A 105 9.43 21.34 25.22
C ILE A 105 10.41 22.48 24.96
N GLY A 106 11.05 23.02 26.01
CA GLY A 106 12.01 24.12 25.88
C GLY A 106 13.25 23.69 25.10
N PHE A 107 13.80 22.51 25.40
CA PHE A 107 14.93 21.92 24.69
C PHE A 107 14.60 21.66 23.21
N GLY A 108 13.48 20.98 22.94
CA GLY A 108 13.06 20.67 21.57
C GLY A 108 12.76 21.94 20.75
N GLY A 109 12.09 22.92 21.36
CA GLY A 109 11.85 24.22 20.73
C GLY A 109 13.14 24.96 20.40
N TYR A 110 14.11 24.97 21.32
CA TYR A 110 15.42 25.56 21.08
C TYR A 110 16.14 24.88 19.90
N MET A 111 16.23 23.54 19.91
CA MET A 111 16.93 22.79 18.86
C MET A 111 16.33 23.02 17.47
N VAL A 112 15.00 23.15 17.38
CA VAL A 112 14.33 23.47 16.11
C VAL A 112 14.74 24.86 15.64
N LEU A 113 14.70 25.86 16.51
CA LEU A 113 15.03 27.24 16.14
C LEU A 113 16.51 27.40 15.76
N GLU A 114 17.41 26.78 16.52
CA GLU A 114 18.86 26.75 16.25
C GLU A 114 19.17 26.08 14.92
N ASN A 115 18.59 24.91 14.63
CA ASN A 115 18.83 24.19 13.38
C ASN A 115 18.25 24.91 12.15
N ASN A 116 17.39 25.90 12.34
CA ASN A 116 16.91 26.80 11.30
C ASN A 116 17.74 28.10 11.22
N GLY A 117 18.84 28.21 11.97
CA GLY A 117 19.73 29.37 11.96
C GLY A 117 19.11 30.65 12.53
N LEU A 118 18.09 30.52 13.38
CA LEU A 118 17.31 31.68 13.86
C LEU A 118 17.93 32.35 15.10
N PHE A 119 18.84 31.68 15.80
CA PHE A 119 19.51 32.24 16.96
C PHE A 119 20.87 32.84 16.60
N ARG A 120 21.28 33.84 17.38
CA ARG A 120 22.62 34.42 17.27
C ARG A 120 23.67 33.36 17.59
N SER A 121 24.70 33.28 16.77
CA SER A 121 25.91 32.52 17.11
C SER A 121 26.65 33.25 18.24
N LEU A 122 26.29 32.95 19.48
CA LEU A 122 26.89 33.57 20.67
C LEU A 122 28.36 33.14 20.87
N PHE A 123 28.76 31.99 20.29
CA PHE A 123 30.14 31.47 20.34
C PHE A 123 30.46 30.71 19.04
N ASP A 124 31.58 31.03 18.40
CA ASP A 124 31.99 30.49 17.08
C ASP A 124 32.88 29.23 17.18
N GLU A 125 32.98 28.62 18.37
CA GLU A 125 33.80 27.43 18.59
C GLU A 125 33.03 26.16 18.24
N ARG A 126 33.10 25.75 16.97
CA ARG A 126 32.62 24.44 16.53
C ARG A 126 33.68 23.38 16.83
N VAL A 127 33.34 22.40 17.66
CA VAL A 127 34.24 21.28 17.98
C VAL A 127 34.26 20.35 16.77
N THR A 128 35.40 20.22 16.11
CA THR A 128 35.53 19.32 14.96
C THR A 128 35.66 17.88 15.43
N PHE A 129 34.77 17.00 14.98
CA PHE A 129 34.87 15.57 15.21
C PHE A 129 34.90 14.86 13.85
N ARG A 130 36.02 14.22 13.52
CA ARG A 130 36.27 13.59 12.20
C ARG A 130 36.14 14.54 11.01
N GLY A 131 36.59 15.79 11.14
CA GLY A 131 36.58 16.77 10.05
C GLY A 131 35.23 17.45 9.83
N GLU A 132 34.17 17.00 10.50
CA GLU A 132 32.86 17.67 10.52
C GLU A 132 32.77 18.58 11.77
N PRO A 133 32.39 19.85 11.61
CA PRO A 133 32.21 20.76 12.75
C PRO A 133 30.91 20.43 13.49
N TYR A 134 30.99 20.01 14.76
CA TYR A 134 29.84 19.80 15.64
C TYR A 134 29.69 20.98 16.60
N ASP A 135 28.48 21.55 16.63
CA ASP A 135 28.13 22.63 17.54
C ASP A 135 27.65 22.04 18.88
N ILE A 136 28.59 21.79 19.80
CA ILE A 136 28.28 21.33 21.15
C ILE A 136 27.56 22.44 21.97
N ASN A 137 27.79 23.71 21.61
CA ASN A 137 27.22 24.86 22.31
C ASN A 137 25.70 24.95 22.09
N ALA A 138 25.21 24.60 20.90
CA ALA A 138 23.78 24.49 20.60
C ALA A 138 23.04 23.53 21.57
N TRP A 139 23.65 22.38 21.89
CA TRP A 139 23.05 21.41 22.82
C TRP A 139 23.03 21.91 24.26
N LEU A 140 24.11 22.58 24.69
CA LEU A 140 24.21 23.19 26.02
C LEU A 140 23.17 24.31 26.21
N TRP A 141 23.02 25.19 25.23
CA TRP A 141 22.00 26.24 25.27
C TRP A 141 20.58 25.69 25.15
N GLY A 142 20.38 24.60 24.39
CA GLY A 142 19.14 23.84 24.41
C GLY A 142 18.79 23.34 25.82
N LEU A 143 19.77 22.83 26.57
CA LEU A 143 19.58 22.40 27.96
C LEU A 143 19.25 23.58 28.87
N VAL A 144 19.88 24.75 28.68
CA VAL A 144 19.60 25.98 29.43
C VAL A 144 18.18 26.50 29.14
N GLY A 145 17.77 26.56 27.87
CA GLY A 145 16.42 26.95 27.46
C GLY A 145 15.35 25.98 27.97
N GLY A 146 15.65 24.68 27.92
CA GLY A 146 14.85 23.64 28.57
C GLY A 146 14.73 23.85 30.08
N ALA A 147 15.85 24.05 30.77
CA ALA A 147 15.88 24.27 32.22
C ALA A 147 15.10 25.54 32.62
N ALA A 148 15.19 26.62 31.85
CA ALA A 148 14.43 27.85 32.08
C ALA A 148 12.91 27.59 32.02
N LEU A 149 12.42 26.90 30.97
CA LEU A 149 11.00 26.56 30.87
C LEU A 149 10.58 25.52 31.93
N GLY A 150 11.46 24.58 32.27
CA GLY A 150 11.28 23.63 33.36
C GLY A 150 11.11 24.31 34.72
N LEU A 151 11.88 25.37 35.00
CA LEU A 151 11.78 26.18 36.21
C LEU A 151 10.45 26.93 36.26
N VAL A 152 10.00 27.51 35.15
CA VAL A 152 8.67 28.13 35.06
C VAL A 152 7.57 27.11 35.39
N MET A 153 7.69 25.89 34.84
CA MET A 153 6.72 24.81 35.08
C MET A 153 6.78 24.22 36.51
N PHE A 154 7.97 24.20 37.14
CA PHE A 154 8.13 23.86 38.57
C PHE A 154 7.34 24.81 39.45
N VAL A 155 7.56 26.10 39.23
CA VAL A 155 6.97 27.17 40.01
C VAL A 155 5.45 27.17 39.88
N LEU A 156 4.94 26.80 38.71
CA LEU A 156 3.51 26.62 38.47
C LEU A 156 2.93 25.36 39.13
N SER A 157 3.73 24.33 39.35
CA SER A 157 3.24 23.10 39.96
C SER A 157 3.27 23.12 41.50
N ALA A 158 3.97 24.08 42.11
CA ALA A 158 4.01 24.27 43.56
C ALA A 158 2.60 24.55 44.16
N PRO A 159 2.23 23.90 45.29
CA PRO A 159 0.94 24.12 45.95
C PRO A 159 0.94 25.46 46.70
N ARG A 160 0.57 26.55 46.02
CA ARG A 160 0.23 27.83 46.65
C ARG A 160 -1.17 28.28 46.25
N GLN A 161 -1.79 29.10 47.10
CA GLN A 161 -3.07 29.76 46.86
C GLN A 161 -3.10 30.42 45.47
N ARG A 162 -4.26 30.42 44.79
CA ARG A 162 -4.41 30.92 43.40
C ARG A 162 -3.78 32.30 43.17
N LEU A 163 -3.82 33.17 44.18
CA LEU A 163 -3.30 34.54 44.17
C LEU A 163 -1.78 34.66 43.93
N ALA A 164 -0.98 33.70 44.41
CA ALA A 164 0.48 33.75 44.23
C ALA A 164 0.96 33.15 42.90
N ARG A 165 0.14 32.30 42.27
CA ARG A 165 0.52 31.53 41.07
C ARG A 165 0.41 32.34 39.79
N LEU A 166 -0.65 33.13 39.65
CA LEU A 166 -0.91 33.92 38.45
C LEU A 166 0.18 34.96 38.13
N PRO A 167 0.59 35.86 39.05
CA PRO A 167 1.64 36.82 38.75
C PRO A 167 2.97 36.13 38.42
N LEU A 168 3.27 35.04 39.12
CA LEU A 168 4.49 34.28 38.95
C LEU A 168 4.53 33.52 37.60
N ALA A 169 3.37 33.04 37.12
CA ALA A 169 3.21 32.46 35.79
C ALA A 169 3.49 33.48 34.70
N VAL A 170 2.88 34.65 34.81
CA VAL A 170 3.02 35.73 33.83
C VAL A 170 4.46 36.20 33.79
N VAL A 171 5.06 36.50 34.94
CA VAL A 171 6.47 36.92 35.02
C VAL A 171 7.41 35.86 34.45
N GLY A 172 7.24 34.59 34.82
CA GLY A 172 8.10 33.50 34.35
C GLY A 172 8.05 33.29 32.83
N PHE A 173 6.84 33.23 32.25
CA PHE A 173 6.69 33.11 30.80
C PHE A 173 7.12 34.38 30.05
N THR A 174 6.88 35.57 30.62
CA THR A 174 7.31 36.84 30.03
C THR A 174 8.84 36.92 30.00
N ALA A 175 9.50 36.56 31.10
CA ALA A 175 10.97 36.49 31.18
C ALA A 175 11.52 35.48 30.17
N PHE A 176 10.89 34.30 30.04
CA PHE A 176 11.24 33.34 29.01
C PHE A 176 11.11 33.93 27.59
N GLY A 177 9.97 34.58 27.28
CA GLY A 177 9.76 35.23 25.97
C GLY A 177 10.77 36.35 25.67
N VAL A 178 11.19 37.12 26.68
CA VAL A 178 12.25 38.13 26.55
C VAL A 178 13.59 37.47 26.26
N LEU A 179 13.96 36.43 27.01
CA LEU A 179 15.20 35.70 26.79
C LEU A 179 15.24 35.09 25.39
N THR A 180 14.14 34.50 24.93
CA THR A 180 14.03 33.98 23.55
C THR A 180 14.15 35.10 22.52
N ALA A 181 13.50 36.25 22.72
CA ALA A 181 13.62 37.41 21.82
C ALA A 181 15.05 37.93 21.69
N LEU A 182 15.79 37.97 22.81
CA LEU A 182 17.17 38.42 22.82
C LEU A 182 18.12 37.43 22.15
N ALA A 183 17.78 36.14 22.16
CA ALA A 183 18.54 35.09 21.51
C ALA A 183 18.40 35.10 19.97
N PHE A 184 17.32 35.67 19.41
CA PHE A 184 17.13 35.71 17.95
C PHE A 184 18.17 36.59 17.24
N ASP A 185 18.61 36.11 16.08
CA ASP A 185 19.49 36.83 15.18
C ASP A 185 18.79 38.03 14.51
N GLU A 186 19.57 39.00 14.05
CA GLU A 186 19.07 40.18 13.33
C GLU A 186 18.40 39.78 12.01
N SER A 187 18.91 38.74 11.35
CA SER A 187 18.36 38.18 10.12
C SER A 187 17.02 37.45 10.32
N ALA A 188 16.68 37.10 11.56
CA ALA A 188 15.47 36.35 11.90
C ALA A 188 14.33 37.24 12.42
N ARG A 189 14.49 38.57 12.43
CA ARG A 189 13.51 39.47 13.05
C ARG A 189 12.26 39.67 12.17
N PRO A 190 11.04 39.35 12.64
CA PRO A 190 9.84 39.53 11.84
C PRO A 190 9.41 41.00 11.75
N ALA A 191 9.05 41.45 10.56
CA ALA A 191 8.32 42.70 10.39
C ALA A 191 6.85 42.48 10.77
N LEU A 192 6.30 43.22 11.73
CA LEU A 192 4.96 42.95 12.24
C LEU A 192 3.87 43.51 11.32
N ASP A 193 3.00 42.62 10.81
CA ASP A 193 1.72 42.97 10.20
C ASP A 193 0.60 42.85 11.23
N TRP A 194 0.20 43.99 11.79
CA TRP A 194 -0.84 44.04 12.83
C TRP A 194 -2.19 43.49 12.37
N GLY A 195 -2.54 43.63 11.08
CA GLY A 195 -3.79 43.11 10.54
C GLY A 195 -3.83 41.58 10.63
N LYS A 196 -2.76 40.91 10.18
CA LYS A 196 -2.65 39.44 10.24
C LYS A 196 -2.52 38.92 11.67
N ILE A 197 -1.82 39.64 12.55
CA ILE A 197 -1.71 39.28 13.97
C ILE A 197 -3.08 39.25 14.64
N VAL A 198 -3.88 40.31 14.47
CA VAL A 198 -5.22 40.40 15.08
C VAL A 198 -6.17 39.35 14.51
N ILE A 199 -6.14 39.13 13.19
CA ILE A 199 -6.96 38.09 12.53
C ILE A 199 -6.60 36.70 13.07
N CYS A 200 -5.31 36.34 13.12
CA CYS A 200 -4.87 35.04 13.59
C CYS A 200 -5.16 34.83 15.09
N ALA A 201 -4.93 35.84 15.93
CA ALA A 201 -5.25 35.80 17.36
C ALA A 201 -6.75 35.66 17.62
N GLY A 202 -7.59 36.41 16.88
CA GLY A 202 -9.05 36.32 16.94
C GLY A 202 -9.57 34.96 16.47
N ALA A 203 -9.09 34.47 15.32
CA ALA A 203 -9.44 33.15 14.80
C ALA A 203 -9.04 32.04 15.78
N GLY A 204 -7.84 32.11 16.34
CA GLY A 204 -7.38 31.18 17.37
C GLY A 204 -8.29 31.18 18.61
N ALA A 205 -8.66 32.35 19.11
CA ALA A 205 -9.59 32.48 20.24
C ALA A 205 -10.95 31.83 19.97
N ILE A 206 -11.52 32.07 18.78
CA ILE A 206 -12.80 31.52 18.35
C ILE A 206 -12.72 29.99 18.22
N ILE A 207 -11.74 29.47 17.48
CA ILE A 207 -11.59 28.03 17.23
C ILE A 207 -11.47 27.26 18.55
N PHE A 208 -10.55 27.70 19.42
CA PHE A 208 -10.33 27.02 20.70
C PHE A 208 -11.48 27.24 21.68
N GLY A 209 -12.14 28.40 21.64
CA GLY A 209 -13.33 28.68 22.44
C GLY A 209 -14.51 27.80 22.06
N VAL A 210 -14.80 27.67 20.75
CA VAL A 210 -15.87 26.81 20.21
C VAL A 210 -15.59 25.34 20.50
N LEU A 211 -14.36 24.87 20.30
CA LEU A 211 -13.96 23.49 20.65
C LEU A 211 -14.15 23.19 22.14
N ALA A 212 -13.93 24.17 23.01
CA ALA A 212 -14.16 24.02 24.44
C ALA A 212 -15.65 24.02 24.80
N LEU A 213 -16.47 24.83 24.12
CA LEU A 213 -17.94 24.81 24.26
C LEU A 213 -18.50 23.43 23.88
N LEU A 214 -18.06 22.87 22.76
CA LEU A 214 -18.45 21.52 22.30
C LEU A 214 -18.04 20.41 23.28
N ARG A 215 -17.05 20.66 24.15
CA ARG A 215 -16.58 19.72 25.19
C ARG A 215 -17.18 19.97 26.58
N GLY A 216 -18.14 20.90 26.71
CA GLY A 216 -19.07 20.96 27.84
C GLY A 216 -18.64 21.74 29.09
N GLY A 217 -17.73 22.74 28.99
CA GLY A 217 -17.34 23.52 30.17
C GLY A 217 -17.13 25.02 29.90
N THR A 218 -17.95 25.89 30.49
CA THR A 218 -17.84 27.37 30.38
C THR A 218 -16.51 27.91 30.92
N THR A 219 -15.99 27.33 32.02
CA THR A 219 -14.67 27.66 32.58
C THR A 219 -13.50 27.20 31.70
N LEU A 220 -13.75 26.24 30.80
CA LEU A 220 -12.77 25.73 29.83
C LEU A 220 -12.66 26.65 28.61
N VAL A 221 -13.71 27.43 28.31
CA VAL A 221 -13.76 28.35 27.16
C VAL A 221 -12.73 29.44 27.29
N VAL A 222 -12.70 30.17 28.41
CA VAL A 222 -11.73 31.26 28.64
C VAL A 222 -10.29 30.75 28.56
N ARG A 223 -10.01 29.58 29.15
CA ARG A 223 -8.66 28.98 29.14
C ARG A 223 -8.23 28.53 27.75
N SER A 224 -9.15 27.95 26.99
CA SER A 224 -8.88 27.48 25.63
C SER A 224 -8.74 28.67 24.69
N ALA A 225 -9.59 29.69 24.82
CA ALA A 225 -9.50 30.94 24.07
C ALA A 225 -8.17 31.65 24.31
N LEU A 226 -7.68 31.76 25.56
CA LEU A 226 -6.34 32.29 25.83
C LEU A 226 -5.22 31.48 25.16
N THR A 227 -5.35 30.14 25.11
CA THR A 227 -4.40 29.29 24.38
C THR A 227 -4.43 29.60 22.88
N GLY A 228 -5.64 29.77 22.32
CA GLY A 228 -5.86 30.17 20.94
C GLY A 228 -5.32 31.56 20.61
N VAL A 229 -5.50 32.54 21.50
CA VAL A 229 -4.94 33.90 21.35
C VAL A 229 -3.42 33.85 21.32
N GLY A 230 -2.78 33.14 22.27
CA GLY A 230 -1.33 33.02 22.32
C GLY A 230 -0.75 32.35 21.06
N LEU A 231 -1.33 31.22 20.63
CA LEU A 231 -0.89 30.53 19.41
C LEU A 231 -1.17 31.36 18.15
N GLY A 232 -2.35 31.96 18.04
CA GLY A 232 -2.74 32.80 16.92
C GLY A 232 -1.89 34.06 16.81
N TRP A 233 -1.51 34.67 17.94
CA TRP A 233 -0.58 35.79 17.97
C TRP A 233 0.81 35.37 17.46
N ALA A 234 1.36 34.26 17.94
CA ALA A 234 2.65 33.76 17.47
C ALA A 234 2.62 33.45 15.96
N ILE A 235 1.58 32.76 15.48
CA ILE A 235 1.42 32.46 14.04
C ILE A 235 1.29 33.74 13.22
N GLY A 236 0.50 34.71 13.67
CA GLY A 236 0.33 35.99 12.96
C GLY A 236 1.60 36.84 12.98
N ALA A 237 2.36 36.82 14.07
CA ALA A 237 3.58 37.62 14.20
C ALA A 237 4.75 37.05 13.39
N TRP A 238 4.89 35.72 13.34
CA TRP A 238 5.97 35.04 12.63
C TRP A 238 5.62 34.64 11.20
N GLY A 239 4.34 34.40 10.91
CA GLY A 239 3.84 34.00 9.58
C GLY A 239 3.14 35.11 8.80
N GLY A 240 2.82 36.24 9.44
CA GLY A 240 2.12 37.35 8.80
C GLY A 240 3.04 38.32 8.04
N GLY A 241 4.26 38.53 8.49
CA GLY A 241 5.20 39.47 7.87
C GLY A 241 6.48 38.82 7.37
N GLU A 242 7.30 39.61 6.67
CA GLU A 242 8.59 39.16 6.16
C GLU A 242 9.60 39.02 7.31
N VAL A 243 10.18 37.83 7.44
CA VAL A 243 11.23 37.52 8.41
C VAL A 243 12.56 38.08 7.89
N GLY A 244 13.27 38.83 8.74
CA GLY A 244 14.58 39.44 8.45
C GLY A 244 14.56 40.93 8.08
N ARG A 245 13.38 41.55 8.01
CA ARG A 245 13.23 43.02 7.83
C ARG A 245 12.74 43.73 9.09
N GLY A 246 12.57 43.02 10.19
CA GLY A 246 12.07 43.54 11.45
C GLY A 246 13.15 44.14 12.37
N ASN A 247 12.67 44.75 13.43
CA ASN A 247 13.46 45.39 14.48
C ASN A 247 13.34 44.63 15.81
N LEU A 248 14.22 44.94 16.77
CA LEU A 248 14.23 44.26 18.08
C LEU A 248 12.89 44.36 18.82
N SER A 249 12.20 45.50 18.73
CA SER A 249 10.85 45.69 19.27
C SER A 249 9.82 44.74 18.64
N GLY A 250 9.96 44.45 17.35
CA GLY A 250 9.10 43.52 16.62
C GLY A 250 9.23 42.09 17.15
N VAL A 251 10.46 41.60 17.33
CA VAL A 251 10.72 40.27 17.92
C VAL A 251 10.22 40.20 19.36
N LEU A 252 10.49 41.22 20.17
CA LEU A 252 10.02 41.28 21.56
C LEU A 252 8.50 41.15 21.63
N LEU A 253 7.76 41.90 20.81
CA LEU A 253 6.30 41.78 20.77
C LEU A 253 5.83 40.43 20.19
N ALA A 254 6.57 39.84 19.25
CA ALA A 254 6.27 38.54 18.65
C ALA A 254 6.46 37.36 19.62
N THR A 255 7.34 37.46 20.62
CA THR A 255 7.61 36.37 21.58
C THR A 255 7.03 36.64 22.97
N VAL A 256 7.12 37.88 23.46
CA VAL A 256 6.73 38.21 24.83
C VAL A 256 5.23 38.17 24.99
N VAL A 257 4.46 38.79 24.08
CA VAL A 257 3.00 38.81 24.15
C VAL A 257 2.39 37.40 24.17
N PRO A 258 2.71 36.49 23.23
CA PRO A 258 2.16 35.14 23.29
C PRO A 258 2.64 34.36 24.51
N ALA A 259 3.88 34.57 24.97
CA ALA A 259 4.37 33.96 26.20
C ALA A 259 3.61 34.46 27.43
N SER A 260 3.39 35.76 27.59
CA SER A 260 2.61 36.34 28.68
C SER A 260 1.15 35.85 28.67
N VAL A 261 0.53 35.73 27.49
CA VAL A 261 -0.83 35.18 27.33
C VAL A 261 -0.88 33.70 27.74
N LEU A 262 0.13 32.91 27.38
CA LEU A 262 0.27 31.53 27.86
C LEU A 262 0.52 31.50 29.39
N GLY A 263 1.29 32.43 29.92
CA GLY A 263 1.49 32.63 31.36
C GLY A 263 0.18 32.87 32.10
N LEU A 264 -0.69 33.76 31.58
CA LEU A 264 -2.05 33.96 32.10
C LEU A 264 -2.86 32.66 32.06
N ARG A 265 -2.82 31.94 30.93
CA ARG A 265 -3.51 30.66 30.76
C ARG A 265 -3.07 29.62 31.79
N PHE A 266 -1.77 29.41 31.98
CA PHE A 266 -1.25 28.42 32.93
C PHE A 266 -1.40 28.88 34.39
N GLY A 267 -1.32 30.17 34.66
CA GLY A 267 -1.55 30.77 35.98
C GLY A 267 -2.98 30.60 36.49
N LEU A 268 -3.97 30.59 35.59
CA LEU A 268 -5.39 30.35 35.90
C LEU A 268 -5.72 28.86 36.17
N THR A 269 -4.78 27.93 35.99
CA THR A 269 -5.02 26.49 36.23
C THR A 269 -4.78 26.12 37.70
N THR A 270 -5.64 25.25 38.25
CA THR A 270 -5.40 24.62 39.57
C THR A 270 -4.69 23.28 39.39
N GLN A 271 -4.09 22.75 40.45
CA GLN A 271 -3.61 21.37 40.41
C GLN A 271 -4.77 20.43 40.03
N PRO A 272 -4.57 19.51 39.07
CA PRO A 272 -5.62 18.59 38.66
C PRO A 272 -5.93 17.59 39.78
N ALA A 273 -7.20 17.26 39.94
CA ALA A 273 -7.66 16.20 40.84
C ALA A 273 -7.07 14.83 40.44
N ALA A 274 -6.96 13.89 41.38
CA ALA A 274 -6.40 12.57 41.15
C ALA A 274 -7.08 11.81 39.98
N SER A 275 -8.40 11.95 39.83
CA SER A 275 -9.17 11.39 38.71
C SER A 275 -8.76 11.97 37.35
N HIS A 276 -8.43 13.25 37.29
CA HIS A 276 -7.96 13.92 36.09
C HIS A 276 -6.53 13.49 35.73
N ARG A 277 -5.64 13.34 36.73
CA ARG A 277 -4.29 12.81 36.53
C ARG A 277 -4.30 11.38 35.99
N ARG A 278 -5.18 10.52 36.52
CA ARG A 278 -5.37 9.15 36.02
C ARG A 278 -5.87 9.09 34.58
N ARG A 279 -6.80 9.98 34.20
CA ARG A 279 -7.25 10.10 32.80
C ARG A 279 -6.14 10.55 31.86
N ILE A 280 -5.27 11.47 32.31
CA ILE A 280 -4.11 11.92 31.54
C ILE A 280 -3.16 10.74 31.32
N ASP A 281 -2.76 10.02 32.37
CA ASP A 281 -1.91 8.82 32.29
C ASP A 281 -2.49 7.76 31.33
N GLN A 282 -3.77 7.40 31.49
CA GLN A 282 -4.41 6.39 30.63
C GLN A 282 -4.50 6.80 29.16
N ARG A 283 -4.84 8.06 28.87
CA ARG A 283 -4.91 8.55 27.49
C ARG A 283 -3.52 8.75 26.89
N SER A 284 -2.56 9.27 27.65
CA SER A 284 -1.22 9.55 27.13
C SER A 284 -0.50 8.27 26.71
N ARG A 285 -0.70 7.15 27.42
CA ARG A 285 -0.14 5.85 27.04
C ARG A 285 -0.41 5.52 25.58
N SER A 286 -1.66 5.52 25.14
CA SER A 286 -2.00 5.24 23.73
C SER A 286 -1.31 6.21 22.76
N TRP A 287 -1.20 7.49 23.11
CA TRP A 287 -0.53 8.48 22.27
C TRP A 287 0.98 8.29 22.21
N ILE A 288 1.67 7.88 23.28
CA ILE A 288 3.13 7.63 23.26
C ILE A 288 3.49 6.58 22.20
N PHE A 289 2.69 5.52 22.09
CA PHE A 289 2.90 4.48 21.09
C PHE A 289 2.52 4.94 19.67
N LEU A 290 1.46 5.74 19.54
CA LEU A 290 0.97 6.17 18.24
C LEU A 290 1.76 7.35 17.65
N LEU A 291 2.30 8.24 18.48
CA LEU A 291 2.87 9.52 18.04
C LEU A 291 4.06 9.34 17.08
N PRO A 292 5.03 8.43 17.31
CA PRO A 292 6.08 8.17 16.33
C PRO A 292 5.50 7.73 14.98
N ALA A 293 4.56 6.78 14.98
CA ALA A 293 3.92 6.30 13.76
C ALA A 293 3.13 7.42 13.04
N LEU A 294 2.38 8.23 13.78
CA LEU A 294 1.65 9.37 13.24
C LEU A 294 2.58 10.44 12.69
N THR A 295 3.72 10.70 13.33
CA THR A 295 4.75 11.62 12.82
C THR A 295 5.35 11.11 11.52
N PHE A 296 5.68 9.82 11.42
CA PHE A 296 6.16 9.22 10.17
C PHE A 296 5.10 9.30 9.06
N ILE A 297 3.83 9.06 9.37
CA ILE A 297 2.72 9.20 8.42
C ILE A 297 2.56 10.68 8.01
N ALA A 298 2.64 11.60 8.95
CA ALA A 298 2.52 13.02 8.67
C ALA A 298 3.65 13.51 7.76
N ALA A 299 4.90 13.19 8.09
CA ALA A 299 6.08 13.60 7.34
C ALA A 299 6.21 12.89 5.98
N GLY A 300 5.96 11.58 5.93
CA GLY A 300 6.16 10.77 4.73
C GLY A 300 4.98 10.76 3.76
N LEU A 301 3.76 11.10 4.23
CA LEU A 301 2.55 11.00 3.41
C LEU A 301 1.70 12.25 3.45
N VAL A 302 1.31 12.76 4.62
CA VAL A 302 0.34 13.88 4.70
C VAL A 302 0.93 15.19 4.20
N ILE A 303 2.13 15.56 4.65
CA ILE A 303 2.80 16.80 4.24
C ILE A 303 3.11 16.78 2.73
N PRO A 304 3.71 15.72 2.16
CA PRO A 304 3.88 15.61 0.71
C PRO A 304 2.55 15.68 -0.04
N LEU A 305 1.50 15.00 0.43
CA LEU A 305 0.17 15.05 -0.19
C LEU A 305 -0.39 16.48 -0.24
N VAL A 306 -0.31 17.21 0.87
CA VAL A 306 -0.75 18.61 0.94
C VAL A 306 0.09 19.48 0.00
N LYS A 307 1.43 19.28 -0.01
CA LYS A 307 2.34 20.01 -0.91
C LYS A 307 2.02 19.73 -2.38
N THR A 308 1.84 18.48 -2.77
CA THR A 308 1.47 18.10 -4.15
C THR A 308 0.09 18.66 -4.52
N SER A 309 -0.87 18.61 -3.59
CA SER A 309 -2.19 19.21 -3.81
C SER A 309 -2.08 20.72 -4.02
N TYR A 310 -1.22 21.40 -3.28
CA TYR A 310 -0.96 22.83 -3.48
C TYR A 310 -0.23 23.13 -4.80
N GLN A 311 0.80 22.34 -5.14
CA GLN A 311 1.56 22.46 -6.38
C GLN A 311 0.69 22.25 -7.63
N SER A 312 -0.38 21.46 -7.53
CA SER A 312 -1.32 21.25 -8.65
C SER A 312 -2.00 22.54 -9.15
N PHE A 313 -2.07 23.58 -8.31
CA PHE A 313 -2.61 24.90 -8.67
C PHE A 313 -1.53 25.91 -9.09
N ARG A 314 -0.27 25.48 -9.22
CA ARG A 314 0.89 26.31 -9.59
C ARG A 314 1.27 26.11 -11.06
N ASN A 315 2.00 27.08 -11.63
CA ASN A 315 2.56 27.00 -12.98
C ASN A 315 3.64 25.91 -13.09
N ARG A 316 4.26 25.81 -14.27
CA ARG A 316 5.29 24.81 -14.61
C ARG A 316 6.43 24.72 -13.59
N ASP A 317 6.93 25.87 -13.14
CA ASP A 317 8.08 25.99 -12.25
C ASP A 317 7.70 26.13 -10.76
N GLY A 318 6.40 26.09 -10.44
CA GLY A 318 5.89 26.24 -9.07
C GLY A 318 5.85 27.68 -8.53
N SER A 319 6.28 28.68 -9.32
CA SER A 319 6.47 30.08 -8.88
C SER A 319 5.16 30.86 -8.75
N GLU A 320 4.24 30.72 -9.69
CA GLU A 320 2.98 31.48 -9.75
C GLU A 320 1.75 30.57 -9.63
N THR A 321 0.64 31.13 -9.15
CA THR A 321 -0.63 30.40 -9.04
C THR A 321 -1.43 30.55 -10.34
N VAL A 322 -1.78 29.41 -10.96
CA VAL A 322 -2.55 29.34 -12.22
C VAL A 322 -3.99 28.87 -12.01
N GLY A 323 -4.39 28.58 -10.77
CA GLY A 323 -5.72 28.09 -10.46
C GLY A 323 -5.98 26.71 -11.07
N LEU A 324 -7.09 26.56 -11.80
CA LEU A 324 -7.52 25.27 -12.37
C LEU A 324 -6.99 24.98 -13.78
N GLU A 325 -6.08 25.80 -14.31
CA GLU A 325 -5.64 25.67 -15.71
C GLU A 325 -4.98 24.31 -15.99
N ASN A 326 -4.16 23.78 -15.07
CA ASN A 326 -3.56 22.46 -15.22
C ASN A 326 -4.62 21.35 -15.38
N TYR A 327 -5.73 21.44 -14.63
CA TYR A 327 -6.82 20.48 -14.74
C TYR A 327 -7.58 20.65 -16.07
N ARG A 328 -7.85 21.90 -16.47
CA ARG A 328 -8.47 22.21 -17.76
C ARG A 328 -7.65 21.66 -18.92
N GLN A 329 -6.32 21.79 -18.87
CA GLN A 329 -5.41 21.23 -19.85
C GLN A 329 -5.57 19.71 -19.95
N ILE A 330 -5.60 18.99 -18.81
CA ILE A 330 -5.75 17.53 -18.79
C ILE A 330 -7.10 17.09 -19.37
N PHE A 331 -8.21 17.74 -19.00
CA PHE A 331 -9.54 17.35 -19.49
C PHE A 331 -9.81 17.74 -20.95
N ASN A 332 -9.10 18.75 -21.47
CA ASN A 332 -9.19 19.14 -22.88
C ASN A 332 -8.15 18.44 -23.77
N ASP A 333 -7.18 17.74 -23.18
CA ASP A 333 -6.18 16.98 -23.92
C ASP A 333 -6.82 15.75 -24.57
N LYS A 334 -6.81 15.71 -25.90
CA LYS A 334 -7.25 14.54 -26.68
C LYS A 334 -6.41 13.29 -26.38
N GLY A 335 -5.19 13.45 -25.86
CA GLY A 335 -4.38 12.34 -25.35
C GLY A 335 -4.93 11.71 -24.08
N ALA A 336 -5.65 12.46 -23.24
CA ALA A 336 -6.27 11.93 -22.02
C ALA A 336 -7.65 11.32 -22.29
N PHE A 337 -8.46 11.97 -23.15
CA PHE A 337 -9.80 11.53 -23.56
C PHE A 337 -9.92 11.52 -25.10
N ASN A 338 -9.79 10.34 -25.71
CA ASN A 338 -10.03 10.16 -27.14
C ASN A 338 -11.28 9.28 -27.38
N LEU A 339 -12.33 9.89 -27.93
CA LEU A 339 -13.59 9.24 -28.30
C LEU A 339 -13.81 9.20 -29.83
N ASP A 340 -12.83 9.61 -30.62
CA ASP A 340 -12.99 9.87 -32.06
C ASP A 340 -13.46 8.63 -32.85
N ASN A 341 -13.09 7.42 -32.39
CA ASN A 341 -13.42 6.15 -33.06
C ASN A 341 -14.46 5.31 -32.31
N TRP A 342 -15.17 5.86 -31.32
CA TRP A 342 -16.04 5.07 -30.42
C TRP A 342 -17.00 4.14 -31.18
N ASP A 343 -17.62 4.62 -32.26
CA ASP A 343 -18.55 3.86 -33.10
C ASP A 343 -17.96 2.56 -33.69
N GLY A 344 -16.63 2.49 -33.85
CA GLY A 344 -15.92 1.31 -34.35
C GLY A 344 -16.06 0.05 -33.50
N PHE A 345 -16.51 0.13 -32.23
CA PHE A 345 -16.64 -1.06 -31.38
C PHE A 345 -17.67 -2.05 -31.92
N VAL A 346 -18.73 -1.57 -32.59
CA VAL A 346 -19.79 -2.42 -33.17
C VAL A 346 -19.24 -3.25 -34.34
N GLY A 347 -18.25 -2.74 -35.06
CA GLY A 347 -17.54 -3.48 -36.10
C GLY A 347 -16.56 -4.53 -35.58
N SER A 348 -16.24 -4.51 -34.28
CA SER A 348 -15.26 -5.41 -33.68
C SER A 348 -15.78 -6.84 -33.60
N ARG A 349 -14.94 -7.81 -33.97
CA ARG A 349 -15.23 -9.25 -33.79
C ARG A 349 -15.48 -9.58 -32.31
N LEU A 350 -14.78 -8.91 -31.39
CA LEU A 350 -14.93 -9.12 -29.95
C LEU A 350 -16.34 -8.76 -29.46
N PHE A 351 -16.94 -7.71 -30.04
CA PHE A 351 -18.29 -7.29 -29.69
C PHE A 351 -19.32 -8.36 -30.07
N TRP A 352 -19.28 -8.84 -31.31
CA TRP A 352 -20.21 -9.86 -31.79
C TRP A 352 -20.02 -11.22 -31.12
N ILE A 353 -18.78 -11.63 -30.89
CA ILE A 353 -18.47 -12.86 -30.13
C ILE A 353 -19.00 -12.71 -28.69
N GLY A 354 -18.81 -11.55 -28.07
CA GLY A 354 -19.32 -11.25 -26.74
C GLY A 354 -20.84 -11.31 -26.68
N LEU A 355 -21.54 -10.66 -27.62
CA LEU A 355 -22.99 -10.67 -27.72
C LEU A 355 -23.53 -12.09 -27.94
N ALA A 356 -22.89 -12.87 -28.80
CA ALA A 356 -23.23 -14.27 -29.03
C ALA A 356 -23.07 -15.10 -27.74
N ALA A 357 -22.00 -14.89 -26.97
CA ALA A 357 -21.79 -15.58 -25.69
C ALA A 357 -22.85 -15.20 -24.64
N VAL A 358 -23.26 -13.93 -24.57
CA VAL A 358 -24.38 -13.50 -23.71
C VAL A 358 -25.68 -14.19 -24.14
N ALA A 359 -25.98 -14.21 -25.44
CA ALA A 359 -27.18 -14.87 -25.96
C ALA A 359 -27.19 -16.37 -25.65
N ILE A 360 -26.07 -17.06 -25.87
CA ILE A 360 -25.90 -18.49 -25.52
C ILE A 360 -26.16 -18.71 -24.03
N GLY A 361 -25.59 -17.88 -23.16
CA GLY A 361 -25.78 -18.02 -21.72
C GLY A 361 -27.21 -17.73 -21.25
N ILE A 362 -27.90 -16.75 -21.85
CA ILE A 362 -29.32 -16.49 -21.59
C ILE A 362 -30.17 -17.69 -22.01
N VAL A 363 -29.97 -18.21 -23.22
CA VAL A 363 -30.68 -19.39 -23.74
C VAL A 363 -30.43 -20.60 -22.84
N ALA A 364 -29.18 -20.86 -22.47
CA ALA A 364 -28.82 -21.94 -21.57
C ALA A 364 -29.48 -21.79 -20.18
N GLY A 365 -29.59 -20.57 -19.65
CA GLY A 365 -30.26 -20.27 -18.38
C GLY A 365 -31.77 -20.49 -18.44
N VAL A 366 -32.43 -20.13 -19.54
CA VAL A 366 -33.86 -20.38 -19.76
C VAL A 366 -34.13 -21.87 -19.96
N VAL A 367 -33.31 -22.56 -20.76
CA VAL A 367 -33.46 -24.01 -21.01
C VAL A 367 -33.19 -24.82 -19.74
N GLY A 368 -32.19 -24.44 -18.94
CA GLY A 368 -31.94 -25.03 -17.61
C GLY A 368 -33.09 -24.78 -16.64
N GLY A 369 -33.59 -23.54 -16.59
CA GLY A 369 -34.74 -23.14 -15.77
C GLY A 369 -36.00 -23.96 -16.02
N ARG A 370 -36.26 -24.34 -17.28
CA ARG A 370 -37.38 -25.25 -17.64
C ARG A 370 -37.28 -26.62 -16.96
N ARG A 371 -36.09 -27.13 -16.68
CA ARG A 371 -35.88 -28.41 -15.97
C ARG A 371 -36.07 -28.27 -14.46
N THR A 372 -35.77 -27.10 -13.91
CA THR A 372 -35.79 -26.81 -12.47
C THR A 372 -37.05 -26.04 -12.01
N ARG A 373 -38.04 -25.85 -12.91
CA ARG A 373 -39.27 -25.04 -12.69
C ARG A 373 -39.00 -23.59 -12.27
N GLN A 374 -37.84 -23.04 -12.61
CA GLN A 374 -37.50 -21.64 -12.40
C GLN A 374 -37.51 -20.89 -13.74
N PRO A 375 -37.92 -19.61 -13.79
CA PRO A 375 -37.92 -18.83 -15.03
C PRO A 375 -36.50 -18.64 -15.59
N PHE A 376 -35.48 -18.67 -14.74
CA PHE A 376 -34.08 -18.58 -15.13
C PHE A 376 -33.20 -19.31 -14.09
N GLU A 377 -32.41 -20.29 -14.54
CA GLU A 377 -31.46 -20.96 -13.66
C GLU A 377 -30.12 -20.23 -13.66
N ARG A 378 -29.71 -19.72 -12.48
CA ARG A 378 -28.34 -19.23 -12.25
C ARG A 378 -27.44 -20.44 -11.95
N GLY A 379 -26.70 -20.88 -12.96
CA GLY A 379 -25.77 -22.01 -12.88
C GLY A 379 -24.60 -21.83 -13.85
N GLU A 380 -23.73 -22.82 -13.95
CA GLU A 380 -22.53 -22.78 -14.80
C GLU A 380 -22.86 -22.50 -16.27
N SER A 381 -23.84 -23.23 -16.81
CA SER A 381 -24.24 -23.16 -18.22
C SER A 381 -24.76 -21.79 -18.66
N SER A 382 -25.25 -20.96 -17.72
CA SER A 382 -25.74 -19.61 -17.99
C SER A 382 -24.77 -18.53 -17.54
N SER A 383 -24.16 -18.68 -16.37
CA SER A 383 -23.38 -17.61 -15.73
C SER A 383 -22.02 -17.39 -16.41
N ILE A 384 -21.32 -18.45 -16.81
CA ILE A 384 -20.00 -18.32 -17.45
C ILE A 384 -20.10 -17.64 -18.82
N PRO A 385 -20.97 -18.07 -19.76
CA PRO A 385 -21.07 -17.42 -21.06
C PRO A 385 -21.59 -15.98 -20.97
N ILE A 386 -22.51 -15.69 -20.03
CA ILE A 386 -22.97 -14.31 -19.78
C ILE A 386 -21.81 -13.43 -19.31
N PHE A 387 -21.05 -13.88 -18.30
CA PHE A 387 -19.93 -13.13 -17.77
C PHE A 387 -18.85 -12.91 -18.84
N LEU A 388 -18.47 -13.97 -19.55
CA LEU A 388 -17.49 -13.90 -20.64
C LEU A 388 -17.99 -12.97 -21.75
N GLY A 389 -19.27 -13.03 -22.08
CA GLY A 389 -19.89 -12.16 -23.08
C GLY A 389 -19.83 -10.69 -22.70
N PHE A 390 -20.23 -10.33 -21.48
CA PHE A 390 -20.09 -8.97 -20.96
C PHE A 390 -18.63 -8.51 -20.91
N PHE A 391 -17.71 -9.39 -20.50
CA PHE A 391 -16.29 -9.11 -20.48
C PHE A 391 -15.74 -8.81 -21.88
N LEU A 392 -16.09 -9.61 -22.89
CA LEU A 392 -15.67 -9.41 -24.27
C LEU A 392 -16.26 -8.15 -24.90
N VAL A 393 -17.52 -7.83 -24.59
CA VAL A 393 -18.15 -6.56 -25.01
C VAL A 393 -17.41 -5.38 -24.37
N ALA A 394 -17.10 -5.45 -23.07
CA ALA A 394 -16.33 -4.41 -22.39
C ALA A 394 -14.94 -4.25 -23.02
N CYS A 395 -14.24 -5.36 -23.32
CA CYS A 395 -12.96 -5.32 -24.03
C CYS A 395 -13.10 -4.72 -25.43
N ALA A 396 -14.15 -5.04 -26.18
CA ALA A 396 -14.38 -4.48 -27.51
C ALA A 396 -14.52 -2.95 -27.43
N VAL A 397 -15.36 -2.48 -26.52
CA VAL A 397 -15.56 -1.04 -26.26
C VAL A 397 -14.24 -0.38 -25.86
N LEU A 398 -13.57 -0.90 -24.84
CA LEU A 398 -12.35 -0.32 -24.27
C LEU A 398 -11.14 -0.39 -25.21
N SER A 399 -11.14 -1.32 -26.16
CA SER A 399 -10.10 -1.41 -27.20
C SER A 399 -10.22 -0.32 -28.27
N THR A 400 -11.43 0.23 -28.44
CA THR A 400 -11.74 1.24 -29.44
C THR A 400 -11.50 2.65 -28.92
N ILE A 401 -11.88 2.93 -27.67
CA ILE A 401 -11.55 4.20 -27.01
C ILE A 401 -10.12 4.24 -26.52
N ARG A 402 -9.50 5.40 -26.68
CA ARG A 402 -8.07 5.58 -26.39
C ARG A 402 -7.84 6.78 -25.50
N GLY A 403 -6.65 6.81 -24.92
CA GLY A 403 -6.18 7.89 -24.07
C GLY A 403 -5.87 7.41 -22.66
N THR A 404 -5.08 8.20 -21.96
CA THR A 404 -4.46 7.80 -20.69
C THR A 404 -5.46 7.32 -19.64
N ILE A 405 -6.62 7.98 -19.54
CA ILE A 405 -7.65 7.65 -18.54
C ILE A 405 -8.40 6.38 -18.94
N PHE A 406 -8.77 6.25 -20.22
CA PHE A 406 -9.44 5.04 -20.72
C PHE A 406 -8.52 3.82 -20.69
N ASN A 407 -7.23 4.00 -20.95
CA ASN A 407 -6.22 2.97 -20.77
C ASN A 407 -6.20 2.47 -19.31
N ASN A 408 -6.15 3.37 -18.33
CA ASN A 408 -6.24 2.98 -16.92
C ASN A 408 -7.51 2.17 -16.61
N ILE A 409 -8.68 2.59 -17.13
CA ILE A 409 -9.94 1.85 -16.96
C ILE A 409 -9.86 0.48 -17.62
N TRP A 410 -9.27 0.41 -18.83
CA TRP A 410 -9.11 -0.84 -19.56
C TRP A 410 -8.23 -1.83 -18.81
N TRP A 411 -7.09 -1.36 -18.29
CA TRP A 411 -6.23 -2.13 -17.39
C TRP A 411 -7.00 -2.62 -16.16
N VAL A 412 -7.75 -1.73 -15.49
CA VAL A 412 -8.52 -2.08 -14.29
C VAL A 412 -9.52 -3.20 -14.58
N VAL A 413 -10.28 -3.11 -15.66
CA VAL A 413 -11.30 -4.11 -16.02
C VAL A 413 -10.63 -5.43 -16.39
N VAL A 414 -9.63 -5.42 -17.28
CA VAL A 414 -9.03 -6.63 -17.84
C VAL A 414 -8.16 -7.36 -16.82
N VAL A 415 -7.19 -6.66 -16.22
CA VAL A 415 -6.23 -7.27 -15.31
C VAL A 415 -6.93 -7.80 -14.07
N THR A 416 -7.80 -6.99 -13.44
CA THR A 416 -8.51 -7.42 -12.22
C THR A 416 -9.36 -8.64 -12.49
N THR A 417 -10.12 -8.64 -13.60
CA THR A 417 -11.01 -9.75 -13.94
C THR A 417 -10.22 -11.02 -14.24
N LEU A 418 -9.23 -10.95 -15.13
CA LEU A 418 -8.47 -12.13 -15.56
C LEU A 418 -7.58 -12.66 -14.46
N SER A 419 -6.87 -11.82 -13.69
CA SER A 419 -6.05 -12.29 -12.57
C SER A 419 -6.89 -12.95 -11.48
N THR A 420 -8.06 -12.38 -11.16
CA THR A 420 -8.96 -12.98 -10.17
C THR A 420 -9.55 -14.30 -10.67
N ALA A 421 -10.01 -14.34 -11.93
CA ALA A 421 -10.60 -15.53 -12.53
C ALA A 421 -9.59 -16.67 -12.69
N LEU A 422 -8.39 -16.37 -13.21
CA LEU A 422 -7.29 -17.34 -13.33
C LEU A 422 -6.82 -17.79 -11.95
N GLY A 423 -6.64 -16.86 -11.01
CA GLY A 423 -6.25 -17.18 -9.64
C GLY A 423 -7.26 -18.10 -8.96
N LEU A 424 -8.56 -17.82 -9.11
CA LEU A 424 -9.64 -18.66 -8.60
C LEU A 424 -9.65 -20.03 -9.27
N GLY A 425 -9.54 -20.08 -10.60
CA GLY A 425 -9.50 -21.33 -11.36
C GLY A 425 -8.34 -22.22 -10.94
N VAL A 426 -7.14 -21.65 -10.81
CA VAL A 426 -5.98 -22.38 -10.28
C VAL A 426 -6.19 -22.78 -8.83
N ALA A 427 -6.74 -21.92 -7.99
CA ALA A 427 -6.98 -22.24 -6.58
C ALA A 427 -7.90 -23.44 -6.42
N VAL A 428 -8.93 -23.58 -7.28
CA VAL A 428 -9.86 -24.71 -7.29
C VAL A 428 -9.22 -25.96 -7.88
N LEU A 429 -8.49 -25.83 -9.00
CA LEU A 429 -7.90 -26.99 -9.71
C LEU A 429 -6.68 -27.58 -8.99
N ALA A 430 -5.87 -26.73 -8.35
CA ALA A 430 -4.71 -27.18 -7.61
C ALA A 430 -5.11 -27.84 -6.28
N ASP A 431 -6.24 -27.44 -5.70
CA ASP A 431 -6.77 -28.01 -4.46
C ASP A 431 -7.02 -29.51 -4.65
N ARG A 432 -6.49 -30.33 -3.73
CA ARG A 432 -6.63 -31.81 -3.73
C ARG A 432 -5.86 -32.55 -4.84
N SER A 433 -5.01 -31.88 -5.62
CA SER A 433 -4.14 -32.54 -6.61
C SER A 433 -2.87 -33.13 -5.96
N ARG A 434 -2.37 -34.27 -6.47
CA ARG A 434 -1.17 -34.97 -5.95
C ARG A 434 0.15 -34.18 -6.07
N GLY A 435 0.12 -32.94 -6.57
CA GLY A 435 1.28 -32.04 -6.71
C GLY A 435 0.97 -30.60 -6.30
N GLU A 436 -0.05 -30.37 -5.47
CA GLU A 436 -0.57 -29.05 -5.11
C GLU A 436 0.52 -28.06 -4.68
N ASN A 437 1.42 -28.46 -3.77
CA ASN A 437 2.45 -27.59 -3.23
C ASN A 437 3.43 -27.10 -4.31
N VAL A 438 3.79 -27.97 -5.25
CA VAL A 438 4.71 -27.64 -6.35
C VAL A 438 4.02 -26.71 -7.35
N ALA A 439 2.79 -27.04 -7.76
CA ALA A 439 2.01 -26.22 -8.68
C ALA A 439 1.80 -24.81 -8.13
N LYS A 440 1.42 -24.69 -6.85
CA LYS A 440 1.25 -23.39 -6.19
C LYS A 440 2.55 -22.60 -6.10
N SER A 441 3.66 -23.26 -5.79
CA SER A 441 4.97 -22.60 -5.72
C SER A 441 5.40 -22.03 -7.08
N LEU A 442 5.22 -22.80 -8.16
CA LEU A 442 5.55 -22.37 -9.52
C LEU A 442 4.68 -21.20 -9.99
N ILE A 443 3.39 -21.21 -9.68
CA ILE A 443 2.44 -20.15 -10.06
C ILE A 443 2.64 -18.89 -9.21
N PHE A 444 3.14 -19.04 -7.99
CA PHE A 444 3.47 -17.93 -7.10
C PHE A 444 4.84 -17.29 -7.39
N LEU A 445 5.78 -18.06 -7.96
CA LEU A 445 7.15 -17.63 -8.25
C LEU A 445 7.27 -16.27 -8.96
N PRO A 446 6.44 -15.92 -9.96
CA PRO A 446 6.52 -14.64 -10.66
C PRO A 446 6.34 -13.42 -9.75
N MET A 447 5.65 -13.55 -8.62
CA MET A 447 5.43 -12.45 -7.69
C MET A 447 6.72 -12.01 -6.98
N ALA A 448 7.73 -12.87 -6.91
CA ALA A 448 9.05 -12.49 -6.40
C ALA A 448 9.82 -11.56 -7.35
N ILE A 449 9.41 -11.49 -8.62
CA ILE A 449 10.05 -10.67 -9.65
C ILE A 449 9.49 -9.24 -9.55
N SER A 450 10.37 -8.23 -9.63
CA SER A 450 9.93 -6.83 -9.68
C SER A 450 9.16 -6.53 -10.97
N PHE A 451 8.24 -5.57 -10.94
CA PHE A 451 7.47 -5.19 -12.13
C PHE A 451 8.36 -4.64 -13.25
N VAL A 452 9.42 -3.90 -12.90
CA VAL A 452 10.46 -3.46 -13.85
C VAL A 452 11.16 -4.67 -14.47
N GLY A 453 11.62 -5.63 -13.66
CA GLY A 453 12.32 -6.82 -14.14
C GLY A 453 11.43 -7.68 -15.05
N ALA A 454 10.18 -7.88 -14.66
CA ALA A 454 9.20 -8.58 -15.49
C ALA A 454 8.95 -7.84 -16.82
N GLY A 455 8.80 -6.51 -16.79
CA GLY A 455 8.67 -5.69 -18.00
C GLY A 455 9.84 -5.86 -18.97
N ILE A 456 11.08 -5.95 -18.46
CA ILE A 456 12.28 -6.20 -19.27
C ILE A 456 12.29 -7.62 -19.84
N ILE A 457 12.00 -8.64 -19.01
CA ILE A 457 11.95 -10.05 -19.46
C ILE A 457 10.96 -10.20 -20.61
N TRP A 458 9.74 -9.69 -20.43
CA TRP A 458 8.70 -9.79 -21.45
C TRP A 458 9.00 -8.94 -22.68
N ARG A 459 9.68 -7.79 -22.52
CA ARG A 459 10.18 -7.03 -23.67
C ARG A 459 11.17 -7.85 -24.51
N PHE A 460 12.05 -8.64 -23.89
CA PHE A 460 12.92 -9.55 -24.64
C PHE A 460 12.15 -10.72 -25.27
N MET A 461 11.10 -11.22 -24.61
CA MET A 461 10.26 -12.29 -25.17
C MET A 461 9.45 -11.83 -26.40
N TYR A 462 8.98 -10.59 -26.40
CA TYR A 462 8.11 -10.02 -27.44
C TYR A 462 8.85 -9.30 -28.56
N ILE A 463 10.17 -9.08 -28.45
CA ILE A 463 10.88 -8.30 -29.48
C ILE A 463 10.77 -8.96 -30.86
N GLY A 464 10.24 -8.21 -31.83
CA GLY A 464 10.22 -8.58 -33.25
C GLY A 464 11.31 -7.83 -33.98
N ARG A 465 12.07 -8.53 -34.83
CA ARG A 465 13.07 -7.91 -35.72
C ARG A 465 12.51 -7.81 -37.15
N PRO A 466 12.95 -6.82 -37.95
CA PRO A 466 12.49 -6.65 -39.33
C PRO A 466 12.64 -7.92 -40.17
N THR A 467 11.80 -8.01 -41.20
CA THR A 467 11.72 -9.11 -42.15
C THR A 467 13.10 -9.45 -42.75
N GLY A 468 13.55 -10.71 -42.61
CA GLY A 468 14.84 -11.20 -43.12
C GLY A 468 15.90 -11.49 -42.05
N GLY A 469 15.75 -10.99 -40.82
CA GLY A 469 16.63 -11.31 -39.69
C GLY A 469 16.14 -12.48 -38.82
N ASN A 470 17.06 -13.21 -38.18
CA ASN A 470 16.71 -14.22 -37.17
C ASN A 470 15.98 -13.55 -35.99
N GLN A 471 14.81 -14.08 -35.66
CA GLN A 471 14.01 -13.58 -34.54
C GLN A 471 14.66 -13.99 -33.22
N THR A 472 14.92 -13.01 -32.36
CA THR A 472 15.52 -13.24 -31.03
C THR A 472 14.47 -13.36 -29.92
N GLY A 473 13.29 -12.77 -30.11
CA GLY A 473 12.20 -12.89 -29.16
C GLY A 473 11.54 -14.26 -29.25
N VAL A 474 11.39 -14.93 -28.12
CA VAL A 474 10.86 -16.31 -28.05
C VAL A 474 9.49 -16.41 -28.73
N MET A 475 8.61 -15.42 -28.55
CA MET A 475 7.27 -15.50 -29.14
C MET A 475 7.26 -15.29 -30.64
N ASN A 476 8.07 -14.36 -31.15
CA ASN A 476 8.20 -14.19 -32.60
C ASN A 476 8.95 -15.36 -33.24
N SER A 477 9.94 -15.96 -32.55
CA SER A 477 10.58 -17.18 -33.04
C SER A 477 9.60 -18.35 -33.12
N LEU A 478 8.70 -18.51 -32.14
CA LEU A 478 7.66 -19.53 -32.17
C LEU A 478 6.61 -19.25 -33.24
N TRP A 479 6.21 -17.98 -33.41
CA TRP A 479 5.25 -17.56 -34.43
C TRP A 479 5.75 -17.83 -35.85
N VAL A 480 6.98 -17.40 -36.16
CA VAL A 480 7.62 -17.67 -37.45
C VAL A 480 7.87 -19.18 -37.62
N TRP A 481 8.28 -19.90 -36.58
CA TRP A 481 8.46 -21.35 -36.66
C TRP A 481 7.16 -22.09 -36.99
N LEU A 482 6.02 -21.72 -36.37
CA LEU A 482 4.71 -22.26 -36.72
C LEU A 482 4.34 -21.96 -38.19
N GLY A 483 4.67 -20.77 -38.67
CA GLY A 483 4.52 -20.40 -40.08
C GLY A 483 5.39 -21.23 -41.02
N GLN A 484 6.62 -21.56 -40.63
CA GLN A 484 7.52 -22.42 -41.44
C GLN A 484 6.94 -23.83 -41.61
N ILE A 485 6.37 -24.40 -40.55
CA ILE A 485 5.67 -25.68 -40.62
C ILE A 485 4.52 -25.60 -41.63
N SER A 486 3.80 -24.48 -41.61
CA SER A 486 2.69 -24.21 -42.52
C SER A 486 3.10 -23.94 -43.96
N ASN A 487 4.37 -23.64 -44.27
CA ASN A 487 4.83 -23.41 -45.64
C ASN A 487 5.61 -24.62 -46.21
N SER A 488 6.11 -25.51 -45.36
CA SER A 488 6.79 -26.74 -45.77
C SER A 488 5.81 -27.87 -46.04
N THR A 489 5.89 -28.51 -47.20
CA THR A 489 5.03 -29.67 -47.54
C THR A 489 5.16 -30.80 -46.52
N ILE A 490 6.38 -31.11 -46.07
CA ILE A 490 6.64 -32.17 -45.08
C ILE A 490 6.12 -31.74 -43.70
N GLY A 491 6.36 -30.49 -43.31
CA GLY A 491 5.88 -29.92 -42.05
C GLY A 491 4.35 -29.93 -41.96
N GLN A 492 3.68 -29.52 -43.03
CA GLN A 492 2.23 -29.53 -43.14
C GLN A 492 1.65 -30.93 -42.96
N ILE A 493 2.18 -31.92 -43.69
CA ILE A 493 1.70 -33.31 -43.62
C ILE A 493 1.83 -33.85 -42.19
N LEU A 494 2.99 -33.66 -41.56
CA LEU A 494 3.23 -34.11 -40.18
C LEU A 494 2.28 -33.43 -39.19
N ALA A 495 2.09 -32.11 -39.31
CA ALA A 495 1.20 -31.37 -38.43
C ALA A 495 -0.26 -31.79 -38.59
N VAL A 496 -0.73 -32.04 -39.82
CA VAL A 496 -2.08 -32.56 -40.09
C VAL A 496 -2.26 -33.96 -39.51
N ILE A 497 -1.26 -34.84 -39.61
CA ILE A 497 -1.31 -36.18 -39.01
C ILE A 497 -1.44 -36.09 -37.48
N VAL A 498 -0.62 -35.25 -36.84
CA VAL A 498 -0.65 -35.06 -35.38
C VAL A 498 -1.99 -34.46 -34.93
N LEU A 499 -2.45 -33.39 -35.59
CA LEU A 499 -3.75 -32.78 -35.28
C LEU A 499 -4.92 -33.75 -35.56
N GLY A 500 -4.82 -34.56 -36.61
CA GLY A 500 -5.78 -35.62 -36.93
C GLY A 500 -5.83 -36.70 -35.84
N ALA A 501 -4.68 -37.14 -35.32
CA ALA A 501 -4.63 -38.07 -34.20
C ALA A 501 -5.26 -37.48 -32.92
N ILE A 502 -4.99 -36.20 -32.64
CA ILE A 502 -5.63 -35.47 -31.52
C ILE A 502 -7.15 -35.38 -31.75
N ALA A 503 -7.59 -35.06 -32.96
CA ALA A 503 -9.01 -34.97 -33.31
C ALA A 503 -9.73 -36.32 -33.13
N VAL A 504 -9.10 -37.43 -33.53
CA VAL A 504 -9.62 -38.78 -33.28
C VAL A 504 -9.71 -39.07 -31.78
N GLY A 505 -8.67 -38.73 -31.00
CA GLY A 505 -8.68 -38.88 -29.54
C GLY A 505 -9.79 -38.07 -28.87
N LEU A 506 -9.98 -36.82 -29.28
CA LEU A 506 -11.08 -35.97 -28.82
C LEU A 506 -12.44 -36.53 -29.23
N GLY A 507 -12.58 -37.04 -30.46
CA GLY A 507 -13.79 -37.72 -30.93
C GLY A 507 -14.16 -38.95 -30.08
N LEU A 508 -13.17 -39.75 -29.68
CA LEU A 508 -13.36 -40.87 -28.77
C LEU A 508 -13.78 -40.41 -27.37
N LEU A 509 -13.23 -39.29 -26.87
CA LEU A 509 -13.63 -38.70 -25.60
C LEU A 509 -15.06 -38.14 -25.64
N ILE A 510 -15.48 -37.52 -26.74
CA ILE A 510 -16.86 -37.07 -26.94
C ILE A 510 -17.79 -38.29 -26.91
N ARG A 511 -17.48 -39.34 -27.68
CA ARG A 511 -18.26 -40.58 -27.70
C ARG A 511 -18.35 -41.20 -26.30
N ARG A 512 -17.25 -41.23 -25.56
CA ARG A 512 -17.22 -41.73 -24.17
C ARG A 512 -18.09 -40.87 -23.26
N GLY A 513 -17.94 -39.54 -23.28
CA GLY A 513 -18.69 -38.60 -22.44
C GLY A 513 -20.19 -38.64 -22.68
N VAL A 514 -20.62 -38.78 -23.94
CA VAL A 514 -22.03 -38.99 -24.30
C VAL A 514 -22.55 -40.32 -23.74
N ARG A 515 -21.76 -41.40 -23.85
CA ARG A 515 -22.14 -42.72 -23.32
C ARG A 515 -22.23 -42.75 -21.79
N THR A 516 -21.37 -42.01 -21.09
CA THR A 516 -21.34 -41.94 -19.61
C THR A 516 -22.27 -40.86 -19.04
N ARG A 517 -23.10 -40.21 -19.87
CA ARG A 517 -23.98 -39.08 -19.50
C ARG A 517 -23.26 -37.90 -18.80
N THR A 518 -21.95 -37.81 -18.95
CA THR A 518 -21.14 -36.67 -18.47
C THR A 518 -21.06 -35.61 -19.57
N GLY A 519 -22.12 -34.81 -19.70
CA GLY A 519 -22.24 -33.80 -20.76
C GLY A 519 -21.10 -32.75 -20.76
N ALA A 520 -20.50 -32.48 -19.60
CA ALA A 520 -19.40 -31.52 -19.48
C ALA A 520 -18.11 -31.99 -20.19
N THR A 521 -17.73 -33.27 -20.06
CA THR A 521 -16.51 -33.79 -20.70
C THR A 521 -16.69 -33.90 -22.21
N ALA A 522 -17.87 -34.34 -22.66
CA ALA A 522 -18.21 -34.35 -24.08
C ALA A 522 -18.25 -32.94 -24.68
N GLY A 523 -18.83 -31.96 -23.97
CA GLY A 523 -18.87 -30.57 -24.39
C GLY A 523 -17.48 -29.93 -24.49
N ALA A 524 -16.62 -30.12 -23.48
CA ALA A 524 -15.25 -29.62 -23.48
C ALA A 524 -14.43 -30.23 -24.61
N ALA A 525 -14.52 -31.55 -24.81
CA ALA A 525 -13.83 -32.25 -25.89
C ALA A 525 -14.33 -31.80 -27.28
N ALA A 526 -15.63 -31.51 -27.44
CA ALA A 526 -16.17 -30.94 -28.67
C ALA A 526 -15.67 -29.52 -28.93
N GLY A 527 -15.57 -28.67 -27.89
CA GLY A 527 -14.95 -27.35 -28.00
C GLY A 527 -13.50 -27.40 -28.45
N PHE A 528 -12.69 -28.27 -27.83
CA PHE A 528 -11.31 -28.51 -28.26
C PHE A 528 -11.22 -29.07 -29.68
N LEU A 529 -12.12 -29.96 -30.06
CA LEU A 529 -12.17 -30.51 -31.40
C LEU A 529 -12.41 -29.41 -32.45
N LEU A 530 -13.29 -28.45 -32.19
CA LEU A 530 -13.51 -27.31 -33.08
C LEU A 530 -12.24 -26.46 -33.26
N ILE A 531 -11.47 -26.26 -32.19
CA ILE A 531 -10.19 -25.54 -32.26
C ILE A 531 -9.20 -26.33 -33.12
N VAL A 532 -9.07 -27.64 -32.89
CA VAL A 532 -8.18 -28.52 -33.66
C VAL A 532 -8.57 -28.53 -35.13
N LEU A 533 -9.86 -28.64 -35.45
CA LEU A 533 -10.37 -28.61 -36.82
C LEU A 533 -10.13 -27.25 -37.49
N TYR A 534 -10.30 -26.14 -36.75
CA TYR A 534 -9.99 -24.80 -37.25
C TYR A 534 -8.50 -24.64 -37.54
N LEU A 535 -7.63 -25.15 -36.67
CA LEU A 535 -6.18 -25.16 -36.90
C LEU A 535 -5.83 -26.01 -38.12
N MET A 536 -6.42 -27.19 -38.28
CA MET A 536 -6.24 -28.03 -39.48
C MET A 536 -6.68 -27.29 -40.76
N TYR A 537 -7.82 -26.63 -40.73
CA TYR A 537 -8.30 -25.81 -41.84
C TYR A 537 -7.32 -24.67 -42.17
N ARG A 538 -6.81 -23.95 -41.17
CA ARG A 538 -5.79 -22.90 -41.35
C ARG A 538 -4.49 -23.46 -41.91
N LEU A 539 -4.06 -24.63 -41.45
CA LEU A 539 -2.79 -25.25 -41.82
C LEU A 539 -2.78 -25.75 -43.27
N VAL A 540 -3.92 -26.27 -43.76
CA VAL A 540 -4.09 -26.74 -45.15
C VAL A 540 -4.47 -25.58 -46.09
N GLY A 541 -5.15 -24.55 -45.59
CA GLY A 541 -5.63 -23.43 -46.39
C GLY A 541 -4.72 -22.19 -46.34
N PRO A 542 -5.15 -21.07 -45.72
CA PRO A 542 -4.48 -19.77 -45.81
C PRO A 542 -3.17 -19.65 -45.00
N GLY A 543 -2.72 -20.72 -44.35
CA GLY A 543 -1.57 -20.76 -43.46
C GLY A 543 -1.88 -20.39 -42.00
N LEU A 544 -1.05 -20.89 -41.07
CA LEU A 544 -1.16 -20.58 -39.63
C LEU A 544 -0.83 -19.11 -39.28
N GLY A 545 -0.15 -18.40 -40.19
CA GLY A 545 0.41 -17.06 -39.99
C GLY A 545 1.93 -17.09 -39.81
N GLY A 546 2.59 -15.93 -39.78
CA GLY A 546 4.05 -15.81 -39.58
C GLY A 546 4.88 -15.68 -40.85
N PHE A 547 4.23 -15.75 -42.02
CA PHE A 547 4.80 -15.38 -43.31
C PHE A 547 3.76 -14.65 -44.15
N VAL A 548 4.24 -13.73 -44.99
CA VAL A 548 3.45 -13.08 -46.03
C VAL A 548 4.11 -13.36 -47.37
N THR A 549 3.31 -13.71 -48.37
CA THR A 549 3.73 -13.78 -49.77
C THR A 549 3.74 -12.37 -50.34
N THR A 550 4.92 -11.86 -50.68
CA THR A 550 5.09 -10.55 -51.32
C THR A 550 4.53 -10.60 -52.75
N GLU A 551 4.23 -9.46 -53.37
CA GLU A 551 3.77 -9.37 -54.77
C GLU A 551 4.74 -10.03 -55.77
N SER A 552 6.02 -10.16 -55.41
CA SER A 552 7.06 -10.89 -56.15
C SER A 552 6.98 -12.43 -56.04
N GLY A 553 6.03 -12.97 -55.27
CA GLY A 553 5.89 -14.40 -55.00
C GLY A 553 6.83 -14.95 -53.92
N GLU A 554 7.67 -14.11 -53.31
CA GLU A 554 8.60 -14.51 -52.26
C GLU A 554 7.90 -14.55 -50.89
N THR A 555 8.01 -15.70 -50.19
CA THR A 555 7.49 -15.87 -48.83
C THR A 555 8.47 -15.31 -47.82
N VAL A 556 8.13 -14.20 -47.18
CA VAL A 556 8.99 -13.52 -46.21
C VAL A 556 8.39 -13.68 -44.80
N PRO A 557 9.21 -13.89 -43.74
CA PRO A 557 8.71 -13.96 -42.37
C PRO A 557 7.98 -12.66 -41.99
N ASP A 558 6.80 -12.79 -41.37
CA ASP A 558 5.95 -11.69 -40.91
C ASP A 558 5.82 -11.74 -39.37
N PRO A 559 6.76 -11.14 -38.64
CA PRO A 559 6.75 -11.13 -37.18
C PRO A 559 5.72 -10.14 -36.63
N ILE A 560 5.14 -10.45 -35.46
CA ILE A 560 4.17 -9.59 -34.79
C ILE A 560 4.94 -8.56 -33.94
N ILE A 561 4.62 -7.28 -34.10
CA ILE A 561 5.21 -6.22 -33.29
C ILE A 561 4.28 -5.98 -32.10
N PHE A 562 4.37 -6.86 -31.10
CA PHE A 562 3.41 -6.96 -30.00
C PHE A 562 3.11 -5.65 -29.26
N PHE A 563 4.06 -4.72 -29.14
CA PHE A 563 3.83 -3.44 -28.43
C PHE A 563 3.37 -2.28 -29.32
N GLU A 564 3.38 -2.46 -30.64
CA GLU A 564 3.02 -1.43 -31.61
C GLU A 564 1.70 -1.74 -32.30
N ASP A 565 1.42 -3.02 -32.54
CA ASP A 565 0.24 -3.48 -33.27
C ASP A 565 -1.05 -3.24 -32.48
N LEU A 566 -1.80 -2.23 -32.94
CA LEU A 566 -3.11 -1.88 -32.41
C LEU A 566 -4.18 -2.87 -32.88
N PRO A 567 -5.19 -3.19 -32.06
CA PRO A 567 -5.46 -2.68 -30.72
C PRO A 567 -4.83 -3.54 -29.59
N PHE A 568 -4.10 -4.60 -29.91
CA PHE A 568 -3.70 -5.60 -28.92
C PHE A 568 -2.48 -5.22 -28.09
N ASN A 569 -1.75 -4.19 -28.49
CA ASN A 569 -0.55 -3.73 -27.79
C ASN A 569 -0.72 -3.54 -26.29
N ASN A 570 -1.80 -2.90 -25.87
CA ASN A 570 -2.07 -2.66 -24.46
C ASN A 570 -2.37 -3.98 -23.70
N MET A 571 -3.00 -4.95 -24.37
CA MET A 571 -3.29 -6.26 -23.80
C MET A 571 -2.02 -7.08 -23.53
N TRP A 572 -1.01 -6.97 -24.40
CA TRP A 572 0.28 -7.63 -24.19
C TRP A 572 1.04 -7.07 -22.98
N LEU A 573 0.90 -5.77 -22.67
CA LEU A 573 1.40 -5.21 -21.42
C LEU A 573 0.60 -5.71 -20.20
N MET A 574 -0.74 -5.77 -20.32
CA MET A 574 -1.61 -6.30 -19.26
C MET A 574 -1.30 -7.77 -18.95
N ALA A 575 -0.95 -8.58 -19.95
CA ALA A 575 -0.61 -9.99 -19.78
C ALA A 575 0.54 -10.22 -18.78
N ILE A 576 1.52 -9.30 -18.78
CA ILE A 576 2.65 -9.30 -17.84
C ILE A 576 2.13 -9.17 -16.40
N LEU A 577 1.26 -8.19 -16.15
CA LEU A 577 0.71 -7.98 -14.82
C LEU A 577 -0.26 -9.10 -14.43
N ILE A 578 -1.03 -9.63 -15.38
CA ILE A 578 -1.94 -10.76 -15.14
C ILE A 578 -1.16 -11.98 -14.66
N TRP A 579 -0.06 -12.29 -15.34
CA TRP A 579 0.83 -13.40 -14.98
C TRP A 579 1.38 -13.25 -13.55
N ILE A 580 1.84 -12.05 -13.18
CA ILE A 580 2.35 -11.78 -11.82
C ILE A 580 1.24 -11.88 -10.78
N GLN A 581 0.07 -11.29 -11.05
CA GLN A 581 -1.01 -11.16 -10.07
C GLN A 581 -1.90 -12.39 -9.93
N THR A 582 -1.85 -13.32 -10.89
CA THR A 582 -2.55 -14.60 -10.79
C THR A 582 -2.08 -15.40 -9.56
N GLY A 583 -0.77 -15.37 -9.26
CA GLY A 583 -0.22 -16.03 -8.07
C GLY A 583 -0.75 -15.42 -6.76
N PHE A 584 -0.91 -14.09 -6.71
CA PHE A 584 -1.47 -13.38 -5.55
C PHE A 584 -2.93 -13.77 -5.31
N ALA A 585 -3.76 -13.67 -6.35
CA ALA A 585 -5.15 -14.04 -6.28
C ALA A 585 -5.31 -15.52 -5.88
N MET A 586 -4.54 -16.42 -6.48
CA MET A 586 -4.57 -17.85 -6.18
C MET A 586 -4.29 -18.15 -4.70
N VAL A 587 -3.25 -17.57 -4.11
CA VAL A 587 -2.87 -17.86 -2.71
C VAL A 587 -3.98 -17.44 -1.75
N ILE A 588 -4.51 -16.23 -1.91
CA ILE A 588 -5.56 -15.71 -1.03
C ILE A 588 -6.86 -16.49 -1.22
N LEU A 589 -7.26 -16.73 -2.47
CA LEU A 589 -8.51 -17.44 -2.76
C LEU A 589 -8.44 -18.91 -2.36
N SER A 590 -7.29 -19.56 -2.49
CA SER A 590 -7.12 -20.94 -2.04
C SER A 590 -7.23 -21.07 -0.52
N ALA A 591 -6.68 -20.12 0.24
CA ALA A 591 -6.85 -20.10 1.70
C ALA A 591 -8.33 -19.93 2.09
N ALA A 592 -9.07 -19.09 1.38
CA ALA A 592 -10.49 -18.86 1.65
C ALA A 592 -11.39 -20.04 1.23
N ILE A 593 -11.10 -20.70 0.10
CA ILE A 593 -11.82 -21.92 -0.31
C ILE A 593 -11.63 -23.03 0.73
N LYS A 594 -10.41 -23.19 1.26
CA LYS A 594 -10.11 -24.18 2.32
C LYS A 594 -10.79 -23.88 3.64
N ALA A 595 -11.17 -22.62 3.89
CA ALA A 595 -11.90 -22.23 5.09
C ALA A 595 -13.40 -22.55 5.04
N VAL A 596 -13.93 -22.95 3.87
CA VAL A 596 -15.33 -23.35 3.72
C VAL A 596 -15.57 -24.66 4.49
N PRO A 597 -16.53 -24.70 5.44
CA PRO A 597 -16.83 -25.89 6.23
C PRO A 597 -17.18 -27.09 5.34
N GLN A 598 -16.55 -28.24 5.61
CA GLN A 598 -16.75 -29.46 4.81
C GLN A 598 -18.19 -29.98 4.95
N ASP A 599 -18.79 -29.85 6.14
CA ASP A 599 -20.16 -30.27 6.44
C ASP A 599 -21.19 -29.67 5.48
N LEU A 600 -21.01 -28.40 5.07
CA LEU A 600 -21.90 -27.74 4.10
C LEU A 600 -21.77 -28.36 2.70
N THR A 601 -20.54 -28.73 2.32
CA THR A 601 -20.29 -29.36 1.02
C THR A 601 -20.72 -30.83 1.00
N GLU A 602 -20.61 -31.53 2.12
CA GLU A 602 -21.08 -32.91 2.27
C GLU A 602 -22.59 -32.98 2.33
N ALA A 603 -23.25 -32.14 3.12
CA ALA A 603 -24.71 -32.04 3.17
C ALA A 603 -25.30 -31.77 1.78
N ALA A 604 -24.73 -30.84 1.03
CA ALA A 604 -25.17 -30.58 -0.34
C ALA A 604 -24.98 -31.77 -1.29
N LYS A 605 -23.90 -32.54 -1.14
CA LYS A 605 -23.70 -33.79 -1.89
C LYS A 605 -24.72 -34.86 -1.49
N MET A 606 -25.10 -34.92 -0.22
CA MET A 606 -26.17 -35.80 0.27
C MET A 606 -27.54 -35.40 -0.30
N ASP A 607 -27.78 -34.10 -0.51
CA ASP A 607 -28.96 -33.56 -1.21
C ASP A 607 -28.93 -33.76 -2.74
N GLY A 608 -27.91 -34.43 -3.27
CA GLY A 608 -27.76 -34.72 -4.70
C GLY A 608 -27.18 -33.57 -5.53
N ALA A 609 -26.61 -32.54 -4.90
CA ALA A 609 -25.96 -31.45 -5.62
C ALA A 609 -24.67 -31.92 -6.32
N SER A 610 -24.49 -31.50 -7.57
CA SER A 610 -23.24 -31.74 -8.32
C SER A 610 -22.09 -30.86 -7.79
N GLU A 611 -20.84 -31.25 -8.05
CA GLU A 611 -19.67 -30.45 -7.60
C GLU A 611 -19.70 -29.01 -8.11
N ASN A 612 -20.26 -28.79 -9.30
CA ASN A 612 -20.40 -27.45 -9.88
C ASN A 612 -21.51 -26.64 -9.18
N GLN A 613 -22.60 -27.30 -8.78
CA GLN A 613 -23.65 -26.66 -7.97
C GLN A 613 -23.12 -26.31 -6.57
N VAL A 614 -22.34 -27.20 -5.95
CA VAL A 614 -21.66 -26.93 -4.68
C VAL A 614 -20.73 -25.73 -4.83
N PHE A 615 -19.91 -25.68 -5.88
CA PHE A 615 -19.01 -24.56 -6.12
C PHE A 615 -19.75 -23.23 -6.28
N TRP A 616 -20.69 -23.14 -7.22
CA TRP A 616 -21.35 -21.86 -7.54
C TRP A 616 -22.38 -21.41 -6.51
N ARG A 617 -23.04 -22.33 -5.79
CA ARG A 617 -24.11 -22.00 -4.84
C ARG A 617 -23.66 -21.99 -3.37
N ILE A 618 -22.54 -22.63 -3.04
CA ILE A 618 -22.06 -22.76 -1.66
C ILE A 618 -20.67 -22.14 -1.52
N THR A 619 -19.68 -22.64 -2.26
CA THR A 619 -18.28 -22.19 -2.11
C THR A 619 -18.09 -20.73 -2.53
N MET A 620 -18.53 -20.35 -3.73
CA MET A 620 -18.32 -19.01 -4.29
C MET A 620 -19.00 -17.91 -3.45
N PRO A 621 -20.28 -18.04 -3.03
CA PRO A 621 -20.90 -17.06 -2.13
C PRO A 621 -20.20 -16.92 -0.78
N GLN A 622 -19.67 -18.00 -0.21
CA GLN A 622 -18.90 -17.95 1.03
C GLN A 622 -17.54 -17.27 0.87
N VAL A 623 -16.88 -17.47 -0.27
CA VAL A 623 -15.57 -16.86 -0.59
C VAL A 623 -15.71 -15.45 -1.20
N ALA A 624 -16.93 -15.00 -1.52
CA ALA A 624 -17.21 -13.70 -2.13
C ALA A 624 -16.64 -12.49 -1.37
N PRO A 625 -16.64 -12.43 -0.02
CA PRO A 625 -15.97 -11.35 0.70
C PRO A 625 -14.47 -11.30 0.41
N THR A 626 -13.81 -12.46 0.35
CA THR A 626 -12.39 -12.58 0.02
C THR A 626 -12.11 -12.23 -1.44
N ILE A 627 -12.94 -12.68 -2.38
CA ILE A 627 -12.88 -12.24 -3.79
C ILE A 627 -12.98 -10.72 -3.85
N GLY A 628 -13.90 -10.13 -3.09
CA GLY A 628 -14.07 -8.70 -2.99
C GLY A 628 -12.80 -7.98 -2.51
N VAL A 629 -12.08 -8.53 -1.52
CA VAL A 629 -10.80 -7.99 -1.07
C VAL A 629 -9.74 -8.08 -2.17
N VAL A 630 -9.56 -9.25 -2.79
CA VAL A 630 -8.60 -9.47 -3.88
C VAL A 630 -8.86 -8.51 -5.04
N VAL A 631 -10.11 -8.40 -5.49
CA VAL A 631 -10.53 -7.48 -6.55
C VAL A 631 -10.19 -6.04 -6.17
N THR A 632 -10.54 -5.56 -4.97
CA THR A 632 -10.22 -4.18 -4.58
C THR A 632 -8.72 -3.92 -4.51
N THR A 633 -7.94 -4.88 -4.02
CA THR A 633 -6.48 -4.77 -3.96
C THR A 633 -5.88 -4.71 -5.37
N LEU A 634 -6.35 -5.56 -6.28
CA LEU A 634 -5.91 -5.55 -7.68
C LEU A 634 -6.27 -4.25 -8.38
N ILE A 635 -7.47 -3.69 -8.16
CA ILE A 635 -7.83 -2.38 -8.70
C ILE A 635 -6.86 -1.30 -8.22
N VAL A 636 -6.53 -1.27 -6.92
CA VAL A 636 -5.55 -0.31 -6.38
C VAL A 636 -4.17 -0.50 -7.01
N THR A 637 -3.72 -1.75 -7.19
CA THR A 637 -2.44 -2.05 -7.83
C THR A 637 -2.42 -1.61 -9.29
N VAL A 638 -3.48 -1.89 -10.04
CA VAL A 638 -3.57 -1.58 -11.46
C VAL A 638 -3.69 -0.08 -11.70
N MET A 639 -4.44 0.65 -10.87
CA MET A 639 -4.56 2.10 -10.96
C MET A 639 -3.20 2.81 -10.90
N LYS A 640 -2.25 2.25 -10.15
CA LYS A 640 -0.91 2.79 -9.98
C LYS A 640 0.12 2.13 -10.89
N VAL A 641 -0.30 1.42 -11.94
CA VAL A 641 0.63 0.78 -12.86
C VAL A 641 1.48 1.85 -13.54
N PHE A 642 2.80 1.70 -13.42
CA PHE A 642 3.79 2.62 -13.96
C PHE A 642 4.97 1.84 -14.52
N ASP A 643 5.55 0.97 -13.70
CA ASP A 643 6.79 0.25 -13.98
C ASP A 643 6.79 -0.49 -15.33
N ILE A 644 5.74 -1.27 -15.58
CA ILE A 644 5.61 -2.08 -16.80
C ILE A 644 5.51 -1.17 -18.03
N VAL A 645 4.64 -0.16 -17.98
CA VAL A 645 4.43 0.77 -19.10
C VAL A 645 5.71 1.57 -19.38
N LYS A 646 6.35 2.11 -18.32
CA LYS A 646 7.55 2.93 -18.44
C LYS A 646 8.70 2.20 -19.14
N VAL A 647 8.91 0.94 -18.81
CA VAL A 647 10.07 0.14 -19.25
C VAL A 647 9.84 -0.54 -20.59
N SER A 648 8.59 -0.91 -20.88
CA SER A 648 8.23 -1.59 -22.14
C SER A 648 8.03 -0.60 -23.28
N THR A 649 7.17 0.42 -23.11
CA THR A 649 6.77 1.34 -24.19
C THR A 649 7.00 2.81 -23.87
N ASN A 650 7.24 3.16 -22.60
CA ASN A 650 7.29 4.54 -22.11
C ASN A 650 6.03 5.37 -22.45
N GLY A 651 4.88 4.71 -22.62
CA GLY A 651 3.61 5.35 -23.02
C GLY A 651 3.43 5.54 -24.52
N ASN A 652 4.39 5.12 -25.35
CA ASN A 652 4.26 5.17 -26.82
C ASN A 652 3.15 4.23 -27.32
N PHE A 653 2.78 4.39 -28.59
CA PHE A 653 1.80 3.55 -29.29
C PHE A 653 0.40 3.57 -28.64
N GLY A 654 0.07 4.65 -27.92
CA GLY A 654 -1.22 4.79 -27.24
C GLY A 654 -1.37 3.89 -26.01
N THR A 655 -0.26 3.47 -25.39
CA THR A 655 -0.26 2.63 -24.17
C THR A 655 -0.05 3.42 -22.88
N ASP A 656 -0.09 4.76 -22.94
CA ASP A 656 0.17 5.61 -21.79
C ASP A 656 -0.87 5.45 -20.67
N VAL A 657 -0.41 5.62 -19.44
CA VAL A 657 -1.19 5.47 -18.19
C VAL A 657 -0.94 6.66 -17.28
N ILE A 658 -1.90 6.98 -16.40
CA ILE A 658 -1.91 8.27 -15.66
C ILE A 658 -0.61 8.44 -14.85
N ALA A 659 -0.12 7.37 -14.23
CA ALA A 659 1.11 7.39 -13.46
C ALA A 659 2.36 7.64 -14.32
N ASN A 660 2.40 7.13 -15.57
CA ASN A 660 3.50 7.39 -16.48
C ASN A 660 3.46 8.83 -17.00
N GLN A 661 2.28 9.33 -17.38
CA GLN A 661 2.10 10.73 -17.78
C GLN A 661 2.44 11.71 -16.65
N MET A 662 2.08 11.38 -15.41
CA MET A 662 2.47 12.13 -14.21
C MET A 662 3.99 12.22 -14.09
N PHE A 663 4.68 11.08 -14.22
CA PHE A 663 6.14 11.01 -14.12
C PHE A 663 6.84 11.76 -15.26
N THR A 664 6.42 11.57 -16.51
CA THR A 664 7.01 12.27 -17.66
C THR A 664 6.74 13.77 -17.60
N SER A 665 5.56 14.20 -17.15
CA SER A 665 5.24 15.62 -16.98
C SER A 665 6.07 16.27 -15.88
N ALA A 666 6.15 15.66 -14.70
CA ALA A 666 6.88 16.20 -13.56
C ALA A 666 8.40 16.21 -13.78
N PHE A 667 8.97 15.08 -14.23
CA PHE A 667 10.42 14.86 -14.26
C PHE A 667 11.04 14.90 -15.65
N GLY A 668 10.31 14.49 -16.69
CA GLY A 668 10.80 14.54 -18.07
C GLY A 668 10.69 15.94 -18.66
N ASN A 669 9.54 16.57 -18.47
CA ASN A 669 9.23 17.89 -18.99
C ASN A 669 9.50 18.99 -17.95
N SER A 670 9.91 18.67 -16.72
CA SER A 670 10.06 19.67 -15.64
C SER A 670 8.81 20.54 -15.45
N ASN A 671 7.62 19.97 -15.64
CA ASN A 671 6.34 20.63 -15.40
C ASN A 671 5.75 20.12 -14.09
N GLU A 672 6.19 20.73 -12.99
CA GLU A 672 5.79 20.32 -11.64
C GLU A 672 4.29 20.53 -11.43
N GLY A 673 3.72 21.64 -11.92
CA GLY A 673 2.30 21.96 -11.77
C GLY A 673 1.39 20.92 -12.43
N LEU A 674 1.65 20.60 -13.71
CA LEU A 674 0.87 19.59 -14.44
C LEU A 674 1.09 18.19 -13.87
N GLY A 675 2.33 17.84 -13.52
CA GLY A 675 2.64 16.56 -12.88
C GLY A 675 1.92 16.39 -11.54
N ALA A 676 1.89 17.44 -10.72
CA ALA A 676 1.16 17.45 -9.46
C ALA A 676 -0.37 17.34 -9.66
N ALA A 677 -0.93 18.00 -10.68
CA ALA A 677 -2.35 17.86 -11.03
C ALA A 677 -2.72 16.43 -11.43
N LEU A 678 -1.90 15.77 -12.25
CA LEU A 678 -2.07 14.35 -12.60
C LEU A 678 -1.97 13.44 -11.37
N ALA A 679 -1.06 13.73 -10.44
CA ALA A 679 -0.93 13.00 -9.18
C ALA A 679 -2.20 13.10 -8.32
N VAL A 680 -2.80 14.30 -8.23
CA VAL A 680 -4.06 14.52 -7.52
C VAL A 680 -5.22 13.78 -8.19
N ILE A 681 -5.33 13.81 -9.53
CA ILE A 681 -6.35 13.05 -10.26
C ILE A 681 -6.20 11.56 -9.99
N LEU A 682 -4.98 11.03 -10.03
CA LEU A 682 -4.71 9.62 -9.73
C LEU A 682 -5.12 9.27 -8.29
N PHE A 683 -4.79 10.12 -7.32
CA PHE A 683 -5.17 9.93 -5.92
C PHE A 683 -6.69 9.90 -5.76
N ILE A 684 -7.41 10.89 -6.30
CA ILE A 684 -8.88 10.98 -6.27
C ILE A 684 -9.50 9.74 -6.91
N SER A 685 -8.95 9.27 -8.03
CA SER A 685 -9.46 8.09 -8.74
C SER A 685 -9.36 6.80 -7.90
N VAL A 686 -8.38 6.70 -7.00
CA VAL A 686 -8.19 5.55 -6.11
C VAL A 686 -9.03 5.65 -4.82
N MET A 687 -9.43 6.85 -4.40
CA MET A 687 -10.17 7.07 -3.13
C MET A 687 -11.46 6.24 -2.99
N PRO A 688 -12.34 6.12 -4.01
CA PRO A 688 -13.57 5.32 -3.89
C PRO A 688 -13.28 3.85 -3.55
N VAL A 689 -12.25 3.28 -4.16
CA VAL A 689 -11.85 1.88 -3.96
C VAL A 689 -11.32 1.69 -2.53
N MET A 690 -10.47 2.63 -2.06
CA MET A 690 -9.96 2.62 -0.69
C MET A 690 -11.07 2.77 0.35
N TYR A 691 -12.04 3.66 0.09
CA TYR A 691 -13.19 3.84 0.96
C TYR A 691 -14.04 2.57 1.08
N ILE A 692 -14.32 1.91 -0.05
CA ILE A 692 -15.05 0.64 -0.08
C ILE A 692 -14.28 -0.43 0.69
N ASN A 693 -12.95 -0.52 0.51
CA ASN A 693 -12.10 -1.48 1.21
C ASN A 693 -12.12 -1.25 2.73
N ILE A 694 -11.95 -0.01 3.19
CA ILE A 694 -12.00 0.34 4.62
C ILE A 694 -13.35 0.01 5.23
N ARG A 695 -14.46 0.35 4.56
CA ARG A 695 -15.81 -0.01 5.05
C ARG A 695 -16.03 -1.51 5.14
N ARG A 696 -15.48 -2.30 4.21
CA ARG A 696 -15.55 -3.77 4.27
C ARG A 696 -14.78 -4.31 5.47
N MET A 697 -13.57 -3.81 5.74
CA MET A 697 -12.80 -4.23 6.92
C MET A 697 -13.49 -3.90 8.24
N GLN A 698 -14.15 -2.74 8.32
CA GLN A 698 -14.91 -2.35 9.51
C GLN A 698 -16.12 -3.26 9.74
N ARG A 699 -16.84 -3.65 8.68
CA ARG A 699 -17.98 -4.56 8.76
C ARG A 699 -17.60 -6.01 9.07
N ALA A 700 -16.39 -6.45 8.69
CA ALA A 700 -15.92 -7.80 8.99
C ALA A 700 -15.52 -7.99 10.46
N ARG A 701 -15.32 -6.90 11.22
CA ARG A 701 -14.98 -6.93 12.65
C ARG A 701 -16.19 -6.72 13.58
N ALA A 702 -17.30 -6.26 13.02
CA ALA A 702 -18.58 -6.09 13.72
C ALA A 702 -19.44 -7.32 13.49
#